data_AF-A0A0A6RY86-F1
#
_entry.id   AF-A0A0A6RY86-F1
#
_cell.length_a   1.000
_cell.length_b   1.000
_cell.length_c   1.000
_cell.angle_alpha   90.00
_cell.angle_beta   90.00
_cell.angle_gamma   90.00
#
_symmetry.space_group_name_H-M   'P 1'
#
loop_
_entity.id
_entity.type
_entity.pdbx_description
1 polymer ?
#
loop_
_entity_poly.entity_id
_entity_poly.type
_entity_poly.pdbx_seq_one_letter_code
_entity_poly.pdbx_strand_id
1 'polypeptide(L)'
;MKSILQILLSSLLDTPFVQSQTNQEKAISILKAYFTLTPSQMSIAYQDSYGYALIVISASRMAPKKFAAPIEQHYLQPFAKEHGSEDLLTFQSNAAKSLKFFAKEKDQLFQIEEITDEDLIALFNYKDTSELSELVLEQMRQIAPLDDTLAAFLRFEGLLGDSLLFFFREIVRKHFEKTQAALLREGLCISVPQFQEKIEHFKVLQKNVPSRLNKITQRLTELQQAYSVWQNHYEQLIRFSKHFENPFPELPEWAKELYSTLIYEEQSLLEKSLQKFTELMAGQNLSSQIKVRDEFTHHKTANLEIIREAVSQLKQLLPQNPEYNRFSFIVSSALSSTRQLETAENLLLQLLENNLKDEEKALAYFNLFQVQLRRQAYTEAFKNLQSAIALDPQKYAWHDIYKYPPEKLLGAGGMGCVFLCRNNNKLIRKEWVVVKCFWENLKGFKEAIAMRDIAAYYILEPLDFSYLDIFKQERAFLVSEYIEGAIDGETWIEKNGPMDLKMGLIVALQIAKALQLAHEVGIYHLYLKPANVLLKETETGISVKITDFGLSQVASSVRSQAAASQAEFSKFGQTVFASLDYVLPELGKSNEANDIFAFGATMYRFLTGLNPRPFSQDKLPEAPALRQLLFDCIKADISAQQLFNDLKAIEDSYMDKKREAFRYTDNGNGTVRDNKTGLIWLKNANAFGRQNWKTAMRSVAELAHGQYGLSDGSMPGMWRLPTEKEWKAMVNNKYEKPALSNATGTEHWQDGDAFLNVQMSYYWSTADEELTSFAWYVYLYYGYVDITEKSNYNYVWAVRDGQ
;
A
#
# COMPACT_ATOMS: atom_id res chain seq x y z
N MET A 1 -22.72 59.01 -26.01
CA MET A 1 -22.11 58.14 -24.97
C MET A 1 -20.61 58.20 -25.12
N LYS A 2 -19.87 58.50 -24.06
CA LYS A 2 -18.40 58.40 -24.06
C LYS A 2 -18.03 56.92 -24.28
N SER A 3 -17.03 56.62 -25.11
CA SER A 3 -16.61 55.22 -25.28
C SER A 3 -15.99 54.71 -23.97
N ILE A 4 -16.09 53.40 -23.73
CA ILE A 4 -15.49 52.67 -22.59
C ILE A 4 -14.03 53.08 -22.38
N LEU A 5 -13.28 53.18 -23.48
CA LEU A 5 -11.91 53.68 -23.54
C LEU A 5 -11.75 55.11 -23.01
N GLN A 6 -12.70 56.02 -23.24
CA GLN A 6 -12.62 57.39 -22.73
C GLN A 6 -12.77 57.44 -21.22
N ILE A 7 -13.63 56.60 -20.64
CA ILE A 7 -13.85 56.51 -19.20
C ILE A 7 -12.59 55.97 -18.54
N LEU A 8 -12.08 54.84 -19.05
CA LEU A 8 -10.82 54.22 -18.61
C LEU A 8 -9.65 55.20 -18.67
N LEU A 9 -9.43 55.87 -19.81
CA LEU A 9 -8.30 56.81 -19.95
C LEU A 9 -8.41 58.03 -19.04
N SER A 10 -9.61 58.57 -18.87
CA SER A 10 -9.82 59.73 -18.02
C SER A 10 -9.68 59.40 -16.52
N SER A 11 -10.00 58.16 -16.14
CA SER A 11 -9.88 57.66 -14.77
C SER A 11 -8.43 57.26 -14.43
N LEU A 12 -7.69 56.73 -15.41
CA LEU A 12 -6.35 56.15 -15.22
C LEU A 12 -5.20 57.15 -15.40
N LEU A 13 -5.36 58.17 -16.24
CA LEU A 13 -4.25 59.04 -16.66
C LEU A 13 -4.22 60.39 -15.97
N ASP A 14 -5.09 60.66 -15.00
CA ASP A 14 -5.21 61.97 -14.34
C ASP A 14 -5.26 63.16 -15.32
N THR A 15 -5.62 62.94 -16.59
CA THR A 15 -5.47 63.92 -17.67
C THR A 15 -6.73 63.99 -18.54
N PRO A 16 -7.22 65.21 -18.81
CA PRO A 16 -8.39 65.40 -19.65
C PRO A 16 -8.09 65.19 -21.14
N PHE A 17 -8.94 64.39 -21.80
CA PHE A 17 -8.85 64.06 -23.23
C PHE A 17 -9.55 65.12 -24.11
N VAL A 18 -8.95 65.49 -25.25
CA VAL A 18 -9.51 66.52 -26.15
C VAL A 18 -10.16 65.89 -27.39
N GLN A 19 -11.49 66.01 -27.51
CA GLN A 19 -12.26 65.48 -28.63
C GLN A 19 -12.02 66.26 -29.94
N SER A 20 -11.52 65.55 -30.96
CA SER A 20 -11.90 65.70 -32.37
C SER A 20 -12.10 64.30 -32.96
N GLN A 21 -13.03 64.10 -33.91
CA GLN A 21 -13.30 62.78 -34.53
C GLN A 21 -12.04 62.19 -35.19
N THR A 22 -11.20 63.02 -35.79
CA THR A 22 -9.89 62.68 -36.39
C THR A 22 -8.85 62.16 -35.37
N ASN A 23 -9.03 62.41 -34.07
CA ASN A 23 -8.08 62.02 -33.02
C ASN A 23 -8.45 60.70 -32.33
N GLN A 24 -9.66 60.17 -32.54
CA GLN A 24 -10.12 58.95 -31.86
C GLN A 24 -9.43 57.69 -32.40
N GLU A 25 -9.32 57.53 -33.72
CA GLU A 25 -8.65 56.38 -34.33
C GLU A 25 -7.16 56.34 -33.96
N LYS A 26 -6.51 57.51 -33.94
CA LYS A 26 -5.10 57.65 -33.53
C LYS A 26 -4.89 57.31 -32.06
N ALA A 27 -5.79 57.74 -31.17
CA ALA A 27 -5.76 57.38 -29.76
C ALA A 27 -5.97 55.87 -29.56
N ILE A 28 -6.92 55.25 -30.26
CA ILE A 28 -7.16 53.81 -30.22
C ILE A 28 -5.94 53.03 -30.71
N SER A 29 -5.28 53.49 -31.78
CA SER A 29 -4.05 52.86 -32.29
C SER A 29 -2.91 52.92 -31.27
N ILE A 30 -2.71 54.06 -30.59
CA ILE A 30 -1.69 54.20 -29.54
C ILE A 30 -2.01 53.28 -28.36
N LEU A 31 -3.28 53.13 -28.02
CA LEU A 31 -3.69 52.24 -26.94
C LEU A 31 -3.45 50.79 -27.29
N LYS A 32 -3.81 50.33 -28.48
CA LYS A 32 -3.48 48.98 -28.94
C LYS A 32 -1.98 48.71 -29.00
N ALA A 33 -1.15 49.74 -29.23
CA ALA A 33 0.29 49.59 -29.34
C ALA A 33 1.02 49.64 -27.98
N TYR A 34 0.50 50.37 -26.99
CA TYR A 34 1.21 50.66 -25.73
C TYR A 34 0.49 50.18 -24.46
N PHE A 35 -0.81 49.87 -24.52
CA PHE A 35 -1.52 49.26 -23.40
C PHE A 35 -1.31 47.74 -23.40
N THR A 36 -0.65 47.23 -22.36
CA THR A 36 -0.13 45.86 -22.34
C THR A 36 -0.76 44.96 -21.28
N LEU A 37 -1.72 45.45 -20.49
CA LEU A 37 -2.35 44.66 -19.42
C LEU A 37 -3.37 43.67 -19.99
N THR A 38 -3.13 42.38 -19.79
CA THR A 38 -4.11 41.32 -20.06
C THR A 38 -5.14 41.21 -18.94
N PRO A 39 -6.31 40.58 -19.16
CA PRO A 39 -7.29 40.32 -18.08
C PRO A 39 -6.67 39.62 -16.86
N SER A 40 -5.78 38.64 -17.09
CA SER A 40 -5.03 37.97 -16.02
C SER A 40 -4.12 38.93 -15.23
N GLN A 41 -3.42 39.84 -15.92
CA GLN A 41 -2.59 40.84 -15.25
C GLN A 41 -3.42 41.89 -14.50
N MET A 42 -4.63 42.19 -14.95
CA MET A 42 -5.57 43.06 -14.22
C MET A 42 -6.10 42.37 -12.96
N SER A 43 -6.38 41.06 -13.03
CA SER A 43 -6.72 40.25 -11.85
C SER A 43 -5.59 40.27 -10.81
N ILE A 44 -4.34 40.04 -11.26
CA ILE A 44 -3.15 40.12 -10.39
C ILE A 44 -3.01 41.51 -9.77
N ALA A 45 -3.18 42.57 -10.56
CA ALA A 45 -3.11 43.94 -10.04
C ALA A 45 -4.16 44.19 -8.95
N TYR A 46 -5.36 43.64 -9.10
CA TYR A 46 -6.41 43.75 -8.09
C TYR A 46 -6.09 42.95 -6.82
N GLN A 47 -5.63 41.70 -6.97
CA GLN A 47 -5.20 40.86 -5.85
C GLN A 47 -4.03 41.49 -5.06
N ASP A 48 -3.04 42.03 -5.76
CA ASP A 48 -1.91 42.73 -5.13
C ASP A 48 -2.35 43.99 -4.40
N SER A 49 -3.29 44.75 -4.97
CA SER A 49 -3.88 45.94 -4.32
C SER A 49 -4.58 45.59 -3.03
N TYR A 50 -5.27 44.45 -3.01
CA TYR A 50 -5.88 43.90 -1.81
C TYR A 50 -4.86 43.52 -0.75
N GLY A 51 -3.82 42.76 -1.13
CA GLY A 51 -2.74 42.42 -0.23
C GLY A 51 -2.08 43.65 0.39
N TYR A 52 -1.82 44.68 -0.42
CA TYR A 52 -1.22 45.93 0.04
C TYR A 52 -2.15 46.73 0.96
N ALA A 53 -3.44 46.87 0.61
CA ALA A 53 -4.41 47.57 1.43
C ALA A 53 -4.50 46.96 2.84
N LEU A 54 -4.66 45.64 2.95
CA LEU A 54 -4.76 44.98 4.25
C LEU A 54 -3.49 45.09 5.08
N ILE A 55 -2.32 44.95 4.45
CA ILE A 55 -1.05 45.07 5.16
C ILE A 55 -0.83 46.49 5.67
N VAL A 56 -1.11 47.52 4.87
CA VAL A 56 -1.01 48.91 5.32
C VAL A 56 -1.96 49.21 6.47
N ILE A 57 -3.22 48.75 6.39
CA ILE A 57 -4.19 48.90 7.49
C ILE A 57 -3.71 48.16 8.76
N SER A 58 -3.10 46.98 8.61
CA SER A 58 -2.59 46.18 9.73
C SER A 58 -1.36 46.78 10.43
N ALA A 59 -0.63 47.69 9.76
CA ALA A 59 0.72 48.09 10.14
C ALA A 59 0.79 49.26 11.14
N SER A 60 -0.29 49.58 11.85
CA SER A 60 -0.38 50.72 12.78
C SER A 60 0.67 50.75 13.90
N ARG A 61 1.38 49.64 14.18
CA ARG A 61 2.44 49.57 15.21
C ARG A 61 3.82 49.16 14.72
N MET A 62 3.93 48.57 13.53
CA MET A 62 5.21 48.06 12.98
C MET A 62 5.76 48.95 11.86
N ALA A 63 4.95 49.88 11.36
CA ALA A 63 5.35 50.81 10.32
C ALA A 63 6.12 52.01 10.90
N PRO A 64 6.99 52.66 10.09
CA PRO A 64 7.46 54.00 10.37
C PRO A 64 6.31 54.93 10.78
N LYS A 65 6.52 55.80 11.78
CA LYS A 65 5.48 56.71 12.30
C LYS A 65 4.74 57.48 11.21
N LYS A 66 5.43 57.83 10.11
CA LYS A 66 4.85 58.51 8.95
C LYS A 66 3.72 57.76 8.24
N PHE A 67 3.66 56.43 8.36
CA PHE A 67 2.61 55.59 7.74
C PHE A 67 1.58 55.09 8.76
N ALA A 68 2.01 54.84 9.99
CA ALA A 68 1.13 54.41 11.08
C ALA A 68 0.22 55.55 11.61
N ALA A 69 0.77 56.77 11.75
CA ALA A 69 0.06 57.88 12.38
C ALA A 69 -1.24 58.28 11.66
N PRO A 70 -1.30 58.34 10.31
CA PRO A 70 -2.56 58.65 9.62
C PRO A 70 -3.68 57.63 9.86
N ILE A 71 -3.36 56.33 9.80
CA ILE A 71 -4.33 55.26 10.06
C ILE A 71 -4.82 55.32 11.51
N GLU A 72 -3.90 55.57 12.44
CA GLU A 72 -4.22 55.69 13.85
C GLU A 72 -5.10 56.92 14.15
N GLN A 73 -4.73 58.08 13.62
CA GLN A 73 -5.38 59.37 13.89
C GLN A 73 -6.73 59.53 13.19
N HIS A 74 -6.85 59.10 11.93
CA HIS A 74 -8.03 59.38 11.10
C HIS A 74 -9.06 58.26 11.10
N TYR A 75 -8.67 57.03 11.42
CA TYR A 75 -9.58 55.88 11.39
C TYR A 75 -9.71 55.22 12.76
N LEU A 76 -8.60 54.80 13.34
CA LEU A 76 -8.63 53.95 14.53
C LEU A 76 -9.07 54.66 15.82
N GLN A 77 -8.53 55.85 16.10
CA GLN A 77 -8.94 56.65 17.27
C GLN A 77 -10.40 57.13 17.17
N PRO A 78 -10.87 57.65 16.01
CA PRO A 78 -12.28 57.98 15.84
C PRO A 78 -13.21 56.76 15.95
N PHE A 79 -12.85 55.64 15.33
CA PHE A 79 -13.63 54.40 15.42
C PHE A 79 -13.77 53.92 16.87
N ALA A 80 -12.67 53.91 17.62
CA ALA A 80 -12.66 53.52 19.03
C ALA A 80 -13.51 54.43 19.92
N LYS A 81 -13.53 55.74 19.62
CA LYS A 81 -14.35 56.74 20.31
C LYS A 81 -15.85 56.55 20.04
N GLU A 82 -16.22 56.12 18.83
CA GLU A 82 -17.61 55.90 18.43
C GLU A 82 -18.16 54.53 18.89
N HIS A 83 -17.31 53.49 18.92
CA HIS A 83 -17.72 52.11 19.16
C HIS A 83 -17.37 51.59 20.57
N GLY A 84 -16.87 52.44 21.47
CA GLY A 84 -16.71 52.13 22.90
C GLY A 84 -15.66 51.06 23.21
N SER A 85 -14.55 51.01 22.46
CA SER A 85 -13.51 50.00 22.69
C SER A 85 -12.69 50.31 23.96
N GLU A 86 -13.00 49.64 25.07
CA GLU A 86 -12.27 49.78 26.33
C GLU A 86 -10.84 49.20 26.28
N ASP A 87 -10.51 48.39 25.26
CA ASP A 87 -9.15 47.86 25.05
C ASP A 87 -8.70 47.94 23.59
N LEU A 88 -8.32 49.15 23.18
CA LEU A 88 -7.81 49.48 21.85
C LEU A 88 -6.57 48.65 21.46
N LEU A 89 -5.72 48.31 22.44
CA LEU A 89 -4.46 47.59 22.19
C LEU A 89 -4.74 46.12 21.83
N THR A 90 -5.69 45.49 22.51
CA THR A 90 -6.11 44.12 22.19
C THR A 90 -6.82 44.06 20.84
N PHE A 91 -7.71 45.03 20.55
CA PHE A 91 -8.35 45.13 19.23
C PHE A 91 -7.31 45.28 18.11
N GLN A 92 -6.35 46.21 18.25
CA GLN A 92 -5.26 46.40 17.30
C GLN A 92 -4.48 45.12 17.03
N SER A 93 -4.12 44.37 18.08
CA SER A 93 -3.35 43.12 17.96
C SER A 93 -4.14 42.05 17.21
N ASN A 94 -5.44 41.91 17.52
CA ASN A 94 -6.31 40.92 16.88
C ASN A 94 -6.64 41.29 15.43
N ALA A 95 -6.93 42.56 15.17
CA ALA A 95 -7.13 43.10 13.82
C ALA A 95 -5.87 42.89 12.97
N ALA A 96 -4.68 43.22 13.48
CA ALA A 96 -3.43 43.02 12.75
C ALA A 96 -3.17 41.55 12.38
N LYS A 97 -3.44 40.61 13.30
CA LYS A 97 -3.33 39.16 13.01
C LYS A 97 -4.29 38.73 11.91
N SER A 98 -5.56 39.13 12.01
CA SER A 98 -6.60 38.77 11.05
C SER A 98 -6.33 39.36 9.66
N LEU A 99 -5.98 40.64 9.58
CA LEU A 99 -5.67 41.32 8.32
C LEU A 99 -4.41 40.73 7.63
N LYS A 100 -3.39 40.36 8.41
CA LYS A 100 -2.21 39.65 7.89
C LYS A 100 -2.56 38.28 7.32
N PHE A 101 -3.46 37.54 7.96
CA PHE A 101 -3.95 36.27 7.43
C PHE A 101 -4.64 36.47 6.08
N PHE A 102 -5.62 37.37 6.01
CA PHE A 102 -6.36 37.63 4.77
C PHE A 102 -5.47 38.17 3.64
N ALA A 103 -4.46 38.99 3.96
CA ALA A 103 -3.51 39.48 2.97
C ALA A 103 -2.69 38.36 2.30
N LYS A 104 -2.45 37.23 3.00
CA LYS A 104 -1.77 36.05 2.44
C LYS A 104 -2.67 35.27 1.48
N GLU A 105 -3.97 35.25 1.74
CA GLU A 105 -4.97 34.57 0.92
C GLU A 105 -5.46 35.41 -0.27
N LYS A 106 -4.71 36.44 -0.69
CA LYS A 106 -5.09 37.36 -1.76
C LYS A 106 -5.39 36.64 -3.09
N ASP A 107 -4.75 35.50 -3.34
CA ASP A 107 -4.91 34.74 -4.59
C ASP A 107 -6.21 33.91 -4.61
N GLN A 108 -6.84 33.69 -3.44
CA GLN A 108 -8.15 33.04 -3.34
C GLN A 108 -9.30 34.04 -3.59
N LEU A 109 -9.01 35.33 -3.57
CA LEU A 109 -9.97 36.40 -3.82
C LEU A 109 -9.98 36.74 -5.31
N PHE A 110 -11.16 37.02 -5.83
CA PHE A 110 -11.35 37.40 -7.23
C PHE A 110 -10.83 36.35 -8.24
N GLN A 111 -11.24 35.09 -8.09
CA GLN A 111 -11.09 34.09 -9.16
C GLN A 111 -12.13 34.35 -10.27
N ILE A 112 -11.84 35.31 -11.14
CA ILE A 112 -12.65 35.55 -12.34
C ILE A 112 -11.91 34.93 -13.52
N GLU A 113 -12.51 33.92 -14.17
CA GLU A 113 -11.93 33.24 -15.33
C GLU A 113 -11.68 34.22 -16.50
N GLU A 114 -12.55 35.23 -16.69
CA GLU A 114 -12.36 36.36 -17.60
C GLU A 114 -13.01 37.65 -17.07
N ILE A 115 -12.23 38.72 -16.88
CA ILE A 115 -12.75 40.06 -16.54
C ILE A 115 -13.35 40.67 -17.81
N THR A 116 -14.64 41.04 -17.79
CA THR A 116 -15.29 41.71 -18.92
C THR A 116 -15.00 43.22 -18.95
N ASP A 117 -15.22 43.86 -20.10
CA ASP A 117 -15.16 45.32 -20.22
C ASP A 117 -16.16 46.01 -19.27
N GLU A 118 -17.31 45.38 -19.00
CA GLU A 118 -18.33 45.88 -18.06
C GLU A 118 -17.85 45.80 -16.61
N ASP A 119 -17.13 44.73 -16.25
CA ASP A 119 -16.51 44.57 -14.93
C ASP A 119 -15.42 45.62 -14.70
N LEU A 120 -14.58 45.88 -15.71
CA LEU A 120 -13.58 46.96 -15.63
C LEU A 120 -14.25 48.32 -15.43
N ILE A 121 -15.31 48.61 -16.19
CA ILE A 121 -16.05 49.87 -16.06
C ILE A 121 -16.66 49.99 -14.66
N ALA A 122 -17.26 48.93 -14.12
CA ALA A 122 -17.81 48.91 -12.78
C ALA A 122 -16.71 49.18 -11.73
N LEU A 123 -15.56 48.53 -11.88
CA LEU A 123 -14.43 48.60 -10.96
C LEU A 123 -13.76 50.00 -10.95
N PHE A 124 -13.74 50.70 -12.09
CA PHE A 124 -13.22 52.07 -12.19
C PHE A 124 -14.27 53.16 -11.88
N ASN A 125 -15.57 52.85 -12.03
CA ASN A 125 -16.69 53.76 -11.78
C ASN A 125 -17.38 53.55 -10.42
N TYR A 126 -16.81 52.83 -9.47
CA TYR A 126 -17.31 52.84 -8.09
C TYR A 126 -17.34 54.30 -7.60
N LYS A 127 -18.52 54.92 -7.74
CA LYS A 127 -18.81 56.28 -7.27
C LYS A 127 -18.87 56.30 -5.75
N ASP A 128 -19.02 55.12 -5.15
CA ASP A 128 -19.03 54.86 -3.73
C ASP A 128 -18.10 53.68 -3.41
N THR A 129 -17.06 53.95 -2.61
CA THR A 129 -16.12 52.94 -2.11
C THR A 129 -16.75 52.03 -1.03
N SER A 130 -17.98 52.33 -0.59
CA SER A 130 -18.77 51.48 0.31
C SER A 130 -19.14 50.14 -0.35
N GLU A 131 -19.62 50.15 -1.60
CA GLU A 131 -19.99 48.94 -2.34
C GLU A 131 -18.77 48.04 -2.59
N LEU A 132 -17.63 48.64 -2.90
CA LEU A 132 -16.35 47.94 -3.05
C LEU A 132 -15.92 47.28 -1.73
N SER A 133 -16.14 47.97 -0.61
CA SER A 133 -15.84 47.42 0.72
C SER A 133 -16.74 46.21 1.03
N GLU A 134 -18.05 46.28 0.76
CA GLU A 134 -18.96 45.15 0.99
C GLU A 134 -18.61 43.93 0.15
N LEU A 135 -18.32 44.12 -1.14
CA LEU A 135 -17.93 43.03 -2.03
C LEU A 135 -16.71 42.26 -1.49
N VAL A 136 -15.71 43.01 -1.02
CA VAL A 136 -14.47 42.43 -0.51
C VAL A 136 -14.70 41.75 0.85
N LEU A 137 -15.51 42.36 1.73
CA LEU A 137 -15.85 41.76 3.02
C LEU A 137 -16.66 40.47 2.86
N GLU A 138 -17.54 40.39 1.86
CA GLU A 138 -18.27 39.15 1.52
C GLU A 138 -17.30 38.04 1.10
N GLN A 139 -16.35 38.36 0.22
CA GLN A 139 -15.35 37.37 -0.21
C GLN A 139 -14.42 36.94 0.95
N MET A 140 -14.03 37.87 1.83
CA MET A 140 -13.26 37.54 3.05
C MET A 140 -14.01 36.52 3.92
N ARG A 141 -15.34 36.67 4.09
CA ARG A 141 -16.16 35.74 4.86
C ARG A 141 -16.25 34.34 4.24
N GLN A 142 -16.05 34.20 2.93
CA GLN A 142 -15.98 32.89 2.25
C GLN A 142 -14.67 32.15 2.54
N ILE A 143 -13.59 32.89 2.81
CA ILE A 143 -12.26 32.32 3.10
C ILE A 143 -12.15 31.91 4.57
N ALA A 144 -12.55 32.78 5.49
CA ALA A 144 -12.48 32.51 6.93
C ALA A 144 -13.49 33.36 7.73
N PRO A 145 -13.86 32.93 8.96
CA PRO A 145 -14.70 33.73 9.84
C PRO A 145 -14.12 35.13 10.07
N LEU A 146 -14.92 36.16 9.78
CA LEU A 146 -14.53 37.56 9.95
C LEU A 146 -15.26 38.17 11.15
N ASP A 147 -14.49 38.67 12.11
CA ASP A 147 -15.00 39.38 13.28
C ASP A 147 -15.81 40.62 12.87
N ASP A 148 -17.01 40.80 13.45
CA ASP A 148 -17.91 41.89 13.05
C ASP A 148 -17.38 43.27 13.45
N THR A 149 -16.58 43.37 14.53
CA THR A 149 -15.92 44.61 14.94
C THR A 149 -14.82 44.98 13.94
N LEU A 150 -14.04 44.00 13.47
CA LEU A 150 -13.07 44.19 12.40
C LEU A 150 -13.75 44.57 11.08
N ALA A 151 -14.87 43.94 10.73
CA ALA A 151 -15.62 44.28 9.54
C ALA A 151 -16.20 45.72 9.63
N ALA A 152 -16.67 46.14 10.80
CA ALA A 152 -17.09 47.52 11.04
C ALA A 152 -15.93 48.52 10.93
N PHE A 153 -14.75 48.17 11.47
CA PHE A 153 -13.54 49.00 11.34
C PHE A 153 -13.09 49.16 9.89
N LEU A 154 -13.15 48.10 9.09
CA LEU A 154 -12.80 48.15 7.67
C LEU A 154 -13.75 49.02 6.84
N ARG A 155 -15.03 49.14 7.24
CA ARG A 155 -16.01 50.04 6.62
C ARG A 155 -15.84 51.49 7.04
N PHE A 156 -15.28 51.73 8.22
CA PHE A 156 -15.24 53.03 8.85
C PHE A 156 -14.60 54.08 7.95
N GLU A 157 -15.35 55.15 7.64
CA GLU A 157 -14.91 56.25 6.76
C GLU A 157 -14.33 55.77 5.40
N GLY A 158 -14.81 54.64 4.88
CA GLY A 158 -14.38 54.10 3.58
C GLY A 158 -12.98 53.49 3.58
N LEU A 159 -12.39 53.18 4.74
CA LEU A 159 -11.00 52.74 4.90
C LEU A 159 -10.58 51.64 3.91
N LEU A 160 -11.33 50.53 3.84
CA LEU A 160 -10.98 49.40 2.97
C LEU A 160 -11.13 49.75 1.49
N GLY A 161 -12.31 50.23 1.08
CA GLY A 161 -12.59 50.56 -0.31
C GLY A 161 -11.68 51.66 -0.87
N ASP A 162 -11.40 52.71 -0.09
CA ASP A 162 -10.51 53.80 -0.50
C ASP A 162 -9.05 53.31 -0.64
N SER A 163 -8.58 52.46 0.28
CA SER A 163 -7.24 51.87 0.23
C SER A 163 -7.06 50.97 -0.99
N LEU A 164 -8.04 50.11 -1.26
CA LEU A 164 -8.04 49.21 -2.42
C LEU A 164 -7.97 49.97 -3.74
N LEU A 165 -8.86 50.97 -3.89
CA LEU A 165 -8.94 51.77 -5.11
C LEU A 165 -7.64 52.56 -5.33
N PHE A 166 -7.02 53.06 -4.26
CA PHE A 166 -5.72 53.73 -4.32
C PHE A 166 -4.61 52.81 -4.87
N PHE A 167 -4.38 51.65 -4.24
CA PHE A 167 -3.30 50.75 -4.69
C PHE A 167 -3.56 50.20 -6.09
N PHE A 168 -4.81 49.88 -6.43
CA PHE A 168 -5.17 49.39 -7.75
C PHE A 168 -4.86 50.40 -8.84
N ARG A 169 -5.26 51.65 -8.64
CA ARG A 169 -4.95 52.72 -9.59
C ARG A 169 -3.45 52.98 -9.67
N GLU A 170 -2.69 52.93 -8.57
CA GLU A 170 -1.24 53.09 -8.60
C GLU A 170 -0.52 51.97 -9.38
N ILE A 171 -0.93 50.71 -9.20
CA ILE A 171 -0.39 49.58 -9.96
C ILE A 171 -0.71 49.74 -11.45
N VAL A 172 -1.96 50.07 -11.79
CA VAL A 172 -2.37 50.25 -13.18
C VAL A 172 -1.69 51.48 -13.81
N ARG A 173 -1.59 52.60 -13.08
CA ARG A 173 -0.93 53.84 -13.53
C ARG A 173 0.50 53.60 -14.00
N LYS A 174 1.30 52.84 -13.24
CA LYS A 174 2.68 52.46 -13.62
C LYS A 174 2.75 51.73 -14.97
N HIS A 175 1.76 50.90 -15.29
CA HIS A 175 1.69 50.20 -16.58
C HIS A 175 1.26 51.13 -17.73
N PHE A 176 0.59 52.24 -17.42
CA PHE A 176 0.10 53.22 -18.39
C PHE A 176 1.03 54.41 -18.63
N GLU A 177 2.10 54.61 -17.86
CA GLU A 177 2.98 55.80 -17.98
C GLU A 177 3.53 55.99 -19.41
N LYS A 178 3.92 54.91 -20.08
CA LYS A 178 4.42 54.96 -21.46
C LYS A 178 3.31 55.35 -22.45
N THR A 179 2.11 54.82 -22.24
CA THR A 179 0.90 55.15 -23.02
C THR A 179 0.51 56.61 -22.84
N GLN A 180 0.55 57.11 -21.60
CA GLN A 180 0.29 58.51 -21.26
C GLN A 180 1.31 59.44 -21.95
N ALA A 181 2.60 59.11 -21.86
CA ALA A 181 3.66 59.88 -22.51
C ALA A 181 3.54 59.86 -24.04
N ALA A 182 3.04 58.78 -24.63
CA ALA A 182 2.75 58.70 -26.07
C ALA A 182 1.54 59.59 -26.45
N LEU A 183 0.45 59.53 -25.67
CA LEU A 183 -0.74 60.35 -25.89
C LEU A 183 -0.47 61.86 -25.73
N LEU A 184 0.38 62.24 -24.76
CA LEU A 184 0.83 63.62 -24.55
C LEU A 184 1.69 64.11 -25.72
N ARG A 185 2.66 63.29 -26.19
CA ARG A 185 3.53 63.63 -27.34
C ARG A 185 2.73 63.84 -28.62
N GLU A 186 1.69 63.05 -28.83
CA GLU A 186 0.82 63.14 -30.01
C GLU A 186 -0.29 64.21 -29.87
N GLY A 187 -0.33 64.95 -28.75
CA GLY A 187 -1.29 66.02 -28.50
C GLY A 187 -2.73 65.54 -28.31
N LEU A 188 -2.92 64.27 -27.94
CA LEU A 188 -4.22 63.61 -27.82
C LEU A 188 -4.81 63.73 -26.41
N CYS A 189 -3.97 63.89 -25.40
CA CYS A 189 -4.35 64.35 -24.06
C CYS A 189 -3.53 65.60 -23.69
N ILE A 190 -4.00 66.36 -22.70
CA ILE A 190 -3.25 67.49 -22.15
C ILE A 190 -3.11 67.37 -20.64
N SER A 191 -2.04 67.93 -20.09
CA SER A 191 -1.85 67.94 -18.64
C SER A 191 -2.88 68.83 -17.95
N VAL A 192 -3.14 68.59 -16.66
CA VAL A 192 -4.08 69.38 -15.84
C VAL A 192 -3.76 70.89 -15.89
N PRO A 193 -2.50 71.34 -15.75
CA PRO A 193 -2.16 72.76 -15.88
C PRO A 193 -2.48 73.33 -17.27
N GLN A 194 -2.14 72.60 -18.34
CA GLN A 194 -2.45 73.00 -19.71
C GLN A 194 -3.96 73.03 -19.99
N PHE A 195 -4.73 72.21 -19.29
CA PHE A 195 -6.19 72.18 -19.39
C PHE A 195 -6.83 73.42 -18.74
N GLN A 196 -6.35 73.81 -17.56
CA GLN A 196 -6.75 75.07 -16.91
C GLN A 196 -6.38 76.28 -17.77
N GLU A 197 -5.17 76.31 -18.33
CA GLU A 197 -4.74 77.35 -19.28
C GLU A 197 -5.65 77.46 -20.51
N LYS A 198 -6.09 76.32 -21.08
CA LYS A 198 -7.04 76.32 -22.19
C LYS A 198 -8.40 76.88 -21.80
N ILE A 199 -8.92 76.54 -20.62
CA ILE A 199 -10.18 77.10 -20.12
C ILE A 199 -10.07 78.62 -19.99
N GLU A 200 -8.97 79.13 -19.43
CA GLU A 200 -8.73 80.57 -19.32
C GLU A 200 -8.57 81.25 -20.69
N HIS A 201 -7.85 80.62 -21.63
CA HIS A 201 -7.72 81.13 -22.99
C HIS A 201 -9.08 81.24 -23.71
N PHE A 202 -9.96 80.24 -23.57
CA PHE A 202 -11.31 80.29 -24.15
C PHE A 202 -12.22 81.33 -23.46
N LYS A 203 -12.08 81.56 -22.14
CA LYS A 203 -12.75 82.67 -21.44
C LYS A 203 -12.34 84.03 -22.00
N VAL A 204 -11.05 84.22 -22.32
CA VAL A 204 -10.53 85.46 -22.93
C VAL A 204 -11.05 85.62 -24.36
N LEU A 205 -11.03 84.56 -25.18
CA LEU A 205 -11.56 84.58 -26.55
C LEU A 205 -13.06 84.89 -26.61
N GLN A 206 -13.84 84.38 -25.65
CA GLN A 206 -15.28 84.65 -25.54
C GLN A 206 -15.57 86.16 -25.36
N LYS A 207 -14.69 86.88 -24.66
CA LYS A 207 -14.81 88.33 -24.46
C LYS A 207 -14.45 89.15 -25.71
N ASN A 208 -13.55 88.64 -26.56
CA ASN A 208 -12.89 89.43 -27.60
C ASN A 208 -13.38 89.17 -29.04
N VAL A 209 -14.14 88.10 -29.32
CA VAL A 209 -14.54 87.71 -30.69
C VAL A 209 -16.07 87.48 -30.82
N PRO A 210 -16.88 88.54 -31.02
CA PRO A 210 -18.35 88.44 -31.05
C PRO A 210 -18.91 87.60 -32.21
N SER A 211 -18.21 87.53 -33.34
CA SER A 211 -18.65 86.85 -34.56
C SER A 211 -18.67 85.31 -34.46
N ARG A 212 -18.10 84.72 -33.40
CA ARG A 212 -18.07 83.27 -33.16
C ARG A 212 -18.58 82.89 -31.76
N LEU A 213 -19.31 83.77 -31.09
CA LEU A 213 -19.69 83.63 -29.67
C LEU A 213 -20.34 82.28 -29.35
N ASN A 214 -21.28 81.80 -30.18
CA ASN A 214 -21.99 80.53 -29.93
C ASN A 214 -21.05 79.32 -29.93
N LYS A 215 -20.10 79.24 -30.87
CA LYS A 215 -19.12 78.13 -30.94
C LYS A 215 -18.12 78.18 -29.79
N ILE A 216 -17.68 79.38 -29.40
CA ILE A 216 -16.74 79.57 -28.29
C ILE A 216 -17.41 79.24 -26.95
N THR A 217 -18.64 79.72 -26.72
CA THR A 217 -19.43 79.41 -25.51
C THR A 217 -19.69 77.92 -25.39
N GLN A 218 -20.12 77.26 -26.47
CA GLN A 218 -20.31 75.81 -26.48
C GLN A 218 -19.04 75.06 -26.09
N ARG A 219 -17.89 75.42 -26.68
CA ARG A 219 -16.61 74.76 -26.38
C ARG A 219 -16.12 75.03 -24.96
N LEU A 220 -16.36 76.21 -24.43
CA LEU A 220 -16.02 76.56 -23.05
C LEU A 220 -16.86 75.75 -22.06
N THR A 221 -18.17 75.61 -22.29
CA THR A 221 -19.05 74.76 -21.48
C THR A 221 -18.61 73.30 -21.50
N GLU A 222 -18.25 72.76 -22.67
CA GLU A 222 -17.72 71.40 -22.81
C GLU A 222 -16.43 71.19 -21.99
N LEU A 223 -15.49 72.16 -22.05
CA LEU A 223 -14.23 72.09 -21.31
C LEU A 223 -14.44 72.22 -19.78
N GLN A 224 -15.32 73.10 -19.34
CA GLN A 224 -15.65 73.27 -17.92
C GLN A 224 -16.38 72.04 -17.34
N GLN A 225 -17.29 71.45 -18.10
CA GLN A 225 -17.96 70.20 -17.71
C GLN A 225 -16.95 69.05 -17.62
N ALA A 226 -16.03 68.94 -18.57
CA ALA A 226 -14.95 67.96 -18.52
C ALA A 226 -14.00 68.19 -17.32
N TYR A 227 -13.71 69.45 -16.96
CA TYR A 227 -12.92 69.79 -15.77
C TYR A 227 -13.60 69.34 -14.47
N SER A 228 -14.89 69.65 -14.33
CA SER A 228 -15.66 69.30 -13.13
C SER A 228 -15.79 67.79 -12.95
N VAL A 229 -15.99 67.04 -14.04
CA VAL A 229 -16.00 65.57 -14.02
C VAL A 229 -14.63 65.02 -13.61
N TRP A 230 -13.55 65.58 -14.13
CA TRP A 230 -12.19 65.20 -13.72
C TRP A 230 -11.94 65.50 -12.23
N GLN A 231 -12.30 66.69 -11.76
CA GLN A 231 -12.09 67.09 -10.37
C GLN A 231 -12.83 66.17 -9.39
N ASN A 232 -14.06 65.76 -9.71
CA ASN A 232 -14.82 64.81 -8.90
C ASN A 232 -14.15 63.42 -8.85
N HIS A 233 -13.72 62.89 -9.99
CA HIS A 233 -13.00 61.59 -10.04
C HIS A 233 -11.62 61.66 -9.35
N TYR A 234 -10.96 62.81 -9.38
CA TYR A 234 -9.69 63.07 -8.71
C TYR A 234 -9.86 63.27 -7.19
N GLU A 235 -10.97 63.86 -6.75
CA GLU A 235 -11.31 63.95 -5.32
C GLU A 235 -11.62 62.57 -4.73
N GLN A 236 -12.28 61.69 -5.49
CA GLN A 236 -12.45 60.28 -5.16
C GLN A 236 -11.12 59.52 -5.11
N LEU A 237 -10.16 59.85 -5.98
CA LEU A 237 -8.83 59.22 -6.07
C LEU A 237 -7.98 59.41 -4.80
N ILE A 238 -8.10 60.57 -4.14
CA ILE A 238 -7.13 61.00 -3.11
C ILE A 238 -7.77 61.07 -1.72
N ARG A 239 -8.93 60.45 -1.47
CA ARG A 239 -9.54 60.50 -0.13
C ARG A 239 -8.64 59.84 0.93
N PHE A 240 -8.18 58.61 0.66
CA PHE A 240 -7.24 57.90 1.52
C PHE A 240 -5.86 58.57 1.58
N SER A 241 -5.29 58.94 0.44
CA SER A 241 -3.94 59.53 0.38
C SER A 241 -3.86 60.97 0.89
N LYS A 242 -4.96 61.73 0.96
CA LYS A 242 -5.02 63.07 1.61
C LYS A 242 -4.72 63.03 3.10
N HIS A 243 -4.94 61.89 3.76
CA HIS A 243 -4.59 61.71 5.17
C HIS A 243 -3.08 61.53 5.36
N PHE A 244 -2.32 61.34 4.28
CA PHE A 244 -0.86 61.28 4.26
C PHE A 244 -0.28 62.62 3.74
N GLU A 245 0.96 62.96 4.09
CA GLU A 245 1.59 64.24 3.71
C GLU A 245 1.77 64.37 2.18
N ASN A 246 0.83 65.06 1.50
CA ASN A 246 0.70 65.10 0.04
C ASN A 246 0.53 63.67 -0.56
N PRO A 247 0.09 63.43 -1.81
CA PRO A 247 0.05 62.06 -2.33
C PRO A 247 1.48 61.54 -2.45
N PHE A 248 1.93 60.82 -1.43
CA PHE A 248 3.34 60.54 -1.18
C PHE A 248 3.79 59.32 -2.02
N PRO A 249 4.75 59.49 -2.95
CA PRO A 249 5.03 58.49 -3.99
C PRO A 249 5.66 57.18 -3.49
N GLU A 250 6.14 57.13 -2.24
CA GLU A 250 6.79 55.94 -1.66
C GLU A 250 5.80 54.91 -1.09
N LEU A 251 4.54 55.29 -0.82
CA LEU A 251 3.57 54.42 -0.13
C LEU A 251 3.33 53.07 -0.86
N PRO A 252 3.19 53.02 -2.20
CA PRO A 252 3.06 51.76 -2.92
C PRO A 252 4.29 50.85 -2.85
N GLU A 253 5.50 51.42 -2.95
CA GLU A 253 6.74 50.62 -2.87
C GLU A 253 6.97 50.10 -1.45
N TRP A 254 6.66 50.91 -0.44
CA TRP A 254 6.71 50.49 0.96
C TRP A 254 5.71 49.38 1.27
N ALA A 255 4.47 49.49 0.80
CA ALA A 255 3.45 48.45 1.00
C ALA A 255 3.88 47.11 0.36
N LYS A 256 4.49 47.18 -0.83
CA LYS A 256 5.07 46.04 -1.52
C LYS A 256 6.25 45.43 -0.76
N GLU A 257 7.17 46.25 -0.26
CA GLU A 257 8.31 45.79 0.55
C GLU A 257 7.84 45.11 1.83
N LEU A 258 6.90 45.74 2.57
CA LEU A 258 6.32 45.20 3.80
C LEU A 258 5.57 43.89 3.57
N TYR A 259 4.79 43.81 2.49
CA TYR A 259 4.13 42.58 2.06
C TYR A 259 5.15 41.46 1.80
N SER A 260 6.27 41.78 1.14
CA SER A 260 7.33 40.81 0.88
C SER A 260 8.07 40.36 2.15
N THR A 261 8.25 41.25 3.14
CA THR A 261 8.92 40.91 4.42
C THR A 261 8.06 39.95 5.26
N LEU A 262 6.74 40.14 5.26
CA LEU A 262 5.79 39.26 5.95
C LEU A 262 5.78 37.83 5.40
N ILE A 263 6.03 37.66 4.10
CA ILE A 263 6.19 36.34 3.47
C ILE A 263 7.54 35.71 3.87
N TYR A 264 8.60 36.52 3.99
CA TYR A 264 9.96 36.05 4.30
C TYR A 264 10.19 35.67 5.78
N GLU A 265 9.58 36.35 6.75
CA GLU A 265 9.84 36.11 8.19
C GLU A 265 9.37 34.72 8.68
N GLU A 266 8.25 34.20 8.18
CA GLU A 266 7.75 32.84 8.52
C GLU A 266 8.51 31.73 7.80
N GLN A 267 9.00 32.00 6.58
CA GLN A 267 9.76 31.04 5.78
C GLN A 267 11.05 30.63 6.51
N SER A 268 11.74 31.56 7.19
CA SER A 268 12.99 31.25 7.92
C SER A 268 12.80 30.45 9.23
N LEU A 269 11.66 30.60 9.91
CA LEU A 269 11.34 29.88 11.15
C LEU A 269 10.90 28.44 10.83
N LEU A 270 10.12 28.29 9.77
CA LEU A 270 9.77 27.01 9.21
C LEU A 270 11.00 26.27 8.68
N GLU A 271 11.84 26.91 7.86
CA GLU A 271 13.09 26.33 7.34
C GLU A 271 14.02 25.82 8.45
N LYS A 272 14.16 26.57 9.56
CA LYS A 272 14.96 26.12 10.73
C LYS A 272 14.36 24.88 11.40
N SER A 273 13.05 24.83 11.57
CA SER A 273 12.36 23.66 12.14
C SER A 273 12.46 22.44 11.21
N LEU A 274 12.29 22.66 9.91
CA LEU A 274 12.43 21.66 8.85
C LEU A 274 13.85 21.10 8.80
N GLN A 275 14.86 21.96 8.94
CA GLN A 275 16.25 21.55 8.95
C GLN A 275 16.56 20.70 10.19
N LYS A 276 16.12 21.13 11.38
CA LYS A 276 16.29 20.36 12.62
C LYS A 276 15.61 18.98 12.54
N PHE A 277 14.41 18.92 11.96
CA PHE A 277 13.72 17.66 11.72
C PHE A 277 14.50 16.77 10.73
N THR A 278 14.97 17.34 9.62
CA THR A 278 15.74 16.61 8.60
C THR A 278 17.04 16.05 9.18
N GLU A 279 17.75 16.82 10.01
CA GLU A 279 18.96 16.39 10.71
C GLU A 279 18.68 15.24 11.69
N LEU A 280 17.58 15.31 12.45
CA LEU A 280 17.15 14.22 13.34
C LEU A 280 16.86 12.94 12.56
N MET A 281 16.14 13.05 11.45
CA MET A 281 15.79 11.93 10.59
C MET A 281 17.04 11.27 9.98
N ALA A 282 17.97 12.09 9.48
CA ALA A 282 19.25 11.61 8.99
C ALA A 282 20.08 10.92 10.09
N GLY A 283 20.09 11.46 11.31
CA GLY A 283 20.73 10.84 12.47
C GLY A 283 20.14 9.48 12.88
N GLN A 284 18.88 9.22 12.51
CA GLN A 284 18.20 7.92 12.67
C GLN A 284 18.29 7.04 11.42
N ASN A 285 19.12 7.38 10.43
CA ASN A 285 19.25 6.69 9.14
C ASN A 285 17.95 6.62 8.30
N LEU A 286 17.00 7.51 8.59
CA LEU A 286 15.77 7.66 7.83
C LEU A 286 16.01 8.61 6.64
N SER A 287 15.32 8.35 5.54
CA SER A 287 15.43 9.12 4.29
C SER A 287 14.06 9.37 3.67
N SER A 288 14.00 10.22 2.64
CA SER A 288 12.78 10.45 1.84
C SER A 288 12.23 9.16 1.23
N GLN A 289 13.11 8.22 0.87
CA GLN A 289 12.72 6.86 0.49
C GLN A 289 12.58 6.01 1.75
N ILE A 290 11.39 5.44 1.93
CA ILE A 290 11.06 4.51 3.01
C ILE A 290 11.74 3.18 2.74
N LYS A 291 12.40 2.63 3.76
CA LYS A 291 13.04 1.32 3.73
C LYS A 291 12.34 0.40 4.72
N VAL A 292 12.35 -0.91 4.47
CA VAL A 292 11.76 -1.90 5.38
C VAL A 292 12.31 -1.78 6.81
N ARG A 293 13.62 -1.57 6.93
CA ARG A 293 14.29 -1.46 8.23
C ARG A 293 13.85 -0.27 9.10
N ASP A 294 13.23 0.74 8.50
CA ASP A 294 12.85 1.96 9.21
C ASP A 294 11.79 1.70 10.30
N GLU A 295 11.08 0.57 10.24
CA GLU A 295 10.16 0.12 11.30
C GLU A 295 10.87 -0.24 12.62
N PHE A 296 12.13 -0.63 12.56
CA PHE A 296 12.93 -1.02 13.72
C PHE A 296 13.65 0.18 14.36
N THR A 297 13.44 1.39 13.84
CA THR A 297 14.02 2.61 14.39
C THR A 297 13.47 2.89 15.79
N HIS A 298 14.37 2.96 16.77
CA HIS A 298 14.01 3.34 18.13
C HIS A 298 13.91 4.86 18.28
N HIS A 299 12.73 5.33 18.70
CA HIS A 299 12.45 6.75 18.91
C HIS A 299 12.37 7.07 20.40
N LYS A 300 13.23 7.97 20.87
CA LYS A 300 13.12 8.55 22.22
C LYS A 300 11.90 9.47 22.29
N THR A 301 11.35 9.69 23.48
CA THR A 301 10.17 10.57 23.70
C THR A 301 10.34 11.96 23.07
N ALA A 302 11.52 12.58 23.24
CA ALA A 302 11.82 13.88 22.63
C ALA A 302 11.79 13.87 21.08
N ASN A 303 12.15 12.75 20.45
CA ASN A 303 12.10 12.63 18.99
C ASN A 303 10.66 12.52 18.50
N LEU A 304 9.79 11.84 19.26
CA LEU A 304 8.36 11.73 18.93
C LEU A 304 7.66 13.10 18.97
N GLU A 305 8.05 13.98 19.89
CA GLU A 305 7.54 15.35 19.94
C GLU A 305 7.94 16.15 18.70
N ILE A 306 9.22 16.05 18.28
CA ILE A 306 9.70 16.70 17.05
C ILE A 306 8.97 16.17 15.81
N ILE A 307 8.71 14.86 15.73
CA ILE A 307 7.94 14.27 14.63
C ILE A 307 6.50 14.80 14.62
N ARG A 308 5.83 14.88 15.78
CA ARG A 308 4.47 15.44 15.88
C ARG A 308 4.42 16.90 15.47
N GLU A 309 5.41 17.70 15.88
CA GLU A 309 5.53 19.10 15.51
C GLU A 309 5.70 19.25 13.99
N ALA A 310 6.58 18.45 13.38
CA ALA A 310 6.78 18.42 11.93
C ALA A 310 5.50 18.08 11.16
N VAL A 311 4.73 17.08 11.62
CA VAL A 311 3.43 16.72 11.03
C VAL A 311 2.42 17.87 11.15
N SER A 312 2.42 18.58 12.28
CA SER A 312 1.56 19.76 12.49
C SER A 312 1.94 20.92 11.56
N GLN A 313 3.24 21.19 11.40
CA GLN A 313 3.77 22.22 10.51
C GLN A 313 3.46 21.90 9.03
N LEU A 314 3.54 20.63 8.62
CA LEU A 314 3.19 20.23 7.25
C LEU A 314 1.72 20.53 6.91
N LYS A 315 0.80 20.39 7.87
CA LYS A 315 -0.62 20.73 7.67
C LYS A 315 -0.86 22.23 7.48
N GLN A 316 0.05 23.07 7.98
CA GLN A 316 -0.02 24.53 7.83
C GLN A 316 0.65 25.00 6.53
N LEU A 317 1.47 24.15 5.91
CA LEU A 317 2.10 24.42 4.64
C LEU A 317 1.13 24.21 3.48
N LEU A 318 1.03 25.23 2.63
CA LEU A 318 0.26 25.16 1.40
C LEU A 318 0.97 24.25 0.36
N PRO A 319 0.24 23.42 -0.41
CA PRO A 319 0.81 22.56 -1.45
C PRO A 319 1.63 23.31 -2.53
N GLN A 320 1.38 24.60 -2.73
CA GLN A 320 2.13 25.46 -3.66
C GLN A 320 3.53 25.82 -3.16
N ASN A 321 3.86 25.55 -1.89
CA ASN A 321 5.19 25.81 -1.34
C ASN A 321 6.24 24.87 -1.99
N PRO A 322 7.36 25.38 -2.52
CA PRO A 322 8.39 24.56 -3.16
C PRO A 322 8.96 23.43 -2.28
N GLU A 323 8.97 23.59 -0.96
CA GLU A 323 9.48 22.60 -0.01
C GLU A 323 8.41 21.58 0.44
N TYR A 324 7.13 21.78 0.08
CA TYR A 324 6.03 20.92 0.52
C TYR A 324 6.26 19.45 0.15
N ASN A 325 6.65 19.18 -1.10
CA ASN A 325 6.84 17.82 -1.59
C ASN A 325 7.99 17.12 -0.87
N ARG A 326 9.14 17.80 -0.78
CA ARG A 326 10.33 17.29 -0.12
C ARG A 326 10.05 16.97 1.35
N PHE A 327 9.33 17.86 2.02
CA PHE A 327 8.99 17.67 3.43
C PHE A 327 8.00 16.53 3.63
N SER A 328 6.99 16.43 2.77
CA SER A 328 6.00 15.34 2.78
C SER A 328 6.66 13.97 2.73
N PHE A 329 7.68 13.77 1.88
CA PHE A 329 8.40 12.48 1.82
C PHE A 329 9.09 12.12 3.14
N ILE A 330 9.79 13.06 3.77
CA ILE A 330 10.51 12.80 5.03
C ILE A 330 9.51 12.57 6.16
N VAL A 331 8.42 13.35 6.20
CA VAL A 331 7.34 13.16 7.18
C VAL A 331 6.67 11.80 7.00
N SER A 332 6.36 11.37 5.78
CA SER A 332 5.84 10.02 5.52
C SER A 332 6.80 8.92 6.00
N SER A 333 8.11 9.12 5.84
CA SER A 333 9.12 8.20 6.38
C SER A 333 9.13 8.17 7.91
N ALA A 334 9.03 9.32 8.56
CA ALA A 334 8.90 9.42 10.03
C ALA A 334 7.62 8.73 10.53
N LEU A 335 6.47 9.02 9.92
CA LEU A 335 5.19 8.40 10.24
C LEU A 335 5.25 6.87 10.07
N SER A 336 5.84 6.42 8.97
CA SER A 336 6.05 4.99 8.70
C SER A 336 6.93 4.33 9.77
N SER A 337 8.04 4.97 10.16
CA SER A 337 8.93 4.47 11.24
C SER A 337 8.27 4.45 12.62
N THR A 338 7.32 5.37 12.87
CA THR A 338 6.53 5.43 14.11
C THR A 338 5.23 4.63 14.03
N ARG A 339 5.06 3.84 12.96
CA ARG A 339 3.93 2.91 12.73
C ARG A 339 2.57 3.59 12.52
N GLN A 340 2.57 4.88 12.23
CA GLN A 340 1.38 5.63 11.79
C GLN A 340 1.14 5.39 10.29
N LEU A 341 0.97 4.11 9.91
CA LEU A 341 0.98 3.66 8.51
C LEU A 341 -0.16 4.29 7.69
N GLU A 342 -1.36 4.39 8.26
CA GLU A 342 -2.52 4.99 7.57
C GLU A 342 -2.32 6.49 7.32
N THR A 343 -1.75 7.20 8.30
CA THR A 343 -1.43 8.63 8.15
C THR A 343 -0.34 8.83 7.09
N ALA A 344 0.70 7.98 7.08
CA ALA A 344 1.74 8.02 6.07
C ALA A 344 1.18 7.74 4.66
N GLU A 345 0.29 6.75 4.53
CA GLU A 345 -0.36 6.39 3.28
C GLU A 345 -1.25 7.52 2.74
N ASN A 346 -2.12 8.07 3.58
CA ASN A 346 -3.00 9.19 3.19
C ASN A 346 -2.18 10.41 2.74
N LEU A 347 -1.09 10.71 3.44
CA LEU A 347 -0.21 11.82 3.05
C LEU A 347 0.45 11.58 1.69
N LEU A 348 0.90 10.36 1.39
CA LEU A 348 1.49 10.02 0.09
C LEU A 348 0.45 10.03 -1.04
N LEU A 349 -0.79 9.62 -0.77
CA LEU A 349 -1.89 9.70 -1.72
C LEU A 349 -2.24 11.17 -2.04
N GLN A 350 -2.36 12.02 -1.01
CA GLN A 350 -2.57 13.46 -1.19
C GLN A 350 -1.41 14.09 -1.99
N LEU A 351 -0.17 13.68 -1.72
CA LEU A 351 0.99 14.17 -2.45
C LEU A 351 0.93 13.83 -3.96
N LEU A 352 0.36 12.69 -4.33
CA LEU A 352 0.16 12.29 -5.73
C LEU A 352 -0.91 13.10 -6.47
N GLU A 353 -1.79 13.81 -5.75
CA GLU A 353 -2.77 14.74 -6.34
C GLU A 353 -2.11 16.07 -6.78
N ASN A 354 -0.91 16.36 -6.27
CA ASN A 354 -0.14 17.54 -6.65
C ASN A 354 0.54 17.37 -8.03
N ASN A 355 0.93 18.48 -8.64
CA ASN A 355 1.72 18.47 -9.88
C ASN A 355 3.20 18.11 -9.63
N LEU A 356 3.46 16.81 -9.40
CA LEU A 356 4.79 16.26 -9.15
C LEU A 356 5.58 16.00 -10.44
N LYS A 357 6.91 16.12 -10.37
CA LYS A 357 7.80 15.58 -11.41
C LYS A 357 7.77 14.06 -11.41
N ASP A 358 8.11 13.43 -12.53
CA ASP A 358 8.06 11.96 -12.67
C ASP A 358 8.93 11.22 -11.64
N GLU A 359 10.11 11.77 -11.30
CA GLU A 359 10.99 11.23 -10.25
C GLU A 359 10.32 11.25 -8.86
N GLU A 360 9.56 12.30 -8.55
CA GLU A 360 8.84 12.45 -7.28
C GLU A 360 7.61 11.52 -7.24
N LYS A 361 6.89 11.39 -8.37
CA LYS A 361 5.80 10.41 -8.51
C LYS A 361 6.31 8.99 -8.30
N ALA A 362 7.43 8.63 -8.91
CA ALA A 362 8.04 7.32 -8.75
C ALA A 362 8.41 7.04 -7.28
N LEU A 363 8.97 8.03 -6.59
CA LEU A 363 9.27 7.94 -5.16
C LEU A 363 8.01 7.80 -4.30
N ALA A 364 6.96 8.56 -4.59
CA ALA A 364 5.69 8.48 -3.87
C ALA A 364 5.05 7.09 -4.00
N TYR A 365 4.98 6.57 -5.23
CA TYR A 365 4.51 5.21 -5.49
C TYR A 365 5.36 4.14 -4.79
N PHE A 366 6.68 4.28 -4.81
CA PHE A 366 7.54 3.33 -4.10
C PHE A 366 7.35 3.38 -2.58
N ASN A 367 7.18 4.57 -2.02
CA ASN A 367 6.91 4.74 -0.59
C ASN A 367 5.53 4.17 -0.21
N LEU A 368 4.51 4.33 -1.05
CA LEU A 368 3.21 3.68 -0.87
C LEU A 368 3.34 2.17 -0.86
N PHE A 369 4.10 1.61 -1.81
CA PHE A 369 4.41 0.18 -1.82
C PHE A 369 5.02 -0.28 -0.49
N GLN A 370 6.00 0.44 0.06
CA GLN A 370 6.62 0.09 1.35
C GLN A 370 5.65 0.16 2.53
N VAL A 371 4.80 1.19 2.59
CA VAL A 371 3.80 1.35 3.66
C VAL A 371 2.73 0.26 3.58
N GLN A 372 2.21 -0.01 2.38
CA GLN A 372 1.16 -1.01 2.15
C GLN A 372 1.68 -2.44 2.35
N LEU A 373 2.95 -2.70 2.05
CA LEU A 373 3.62 -3.96 2.35
C LEU A 373 3.62 -4.26 3.86
N ARG A 374 3.87 -3.24 4.70
CA ARG A 374 3.78 -3.38 6.18
C ARG A 374 2.36 -3.62 6.68
N ARG A 375 1.35 -3.12 5.95
CA ARG A 375 -0.07 -3.40 6.20
C ARG A 375 -0.53 -4.77 5.64
N GLN A 376 0.34 -5.49 4.91
CA GLN A 376 0.01 -6.71 4.16
C GLN A 376 -1.03 -6.50 3.05
N ALA A 377 -1.17 -5.27 2.54
CA ALA A 377 -2.03 -4.93 1.40
C ALA A 377 -1.30 -5.20 0.08
N TYR A 378 -1.04 -6.48 -0.23
CA TYR A 378 -0.13 -6.87 -1.31
C TYR A 378 -0.59 -6.49 -2.72
N THR A 379 -1.90 -6.43 -2.96
CA THR A 379 -2.45 -6.05 -4.27
C THR A 379 -2.18 -4.58 -4.57
N GLU A 380 -2.49 -3.71 -3.61
CA GLU A 380 -2.25 -2.27 -3.68
C GLU A 380 -0.76 -1.97 -3.71
N ALA A 381 0.01 -2.64 -2.85
CA ALA A 381 1.46 -2.50 -2.80
C ALA A 381 2.08 -2.86 -4.17
N PHE A 382 1.66 -3.98 -4.77
CA PHE A 382 2.16 -4.41 -6.07
C PHE A 382 1.83 -3.40 -7.18
N LYS A 383 0.60 -2.89 -7.22
CA LYS A 383 0.19 -1.85 -8.18
C LYS A 383 1.05 -0.60 -8.07
N ASN A 384 1.32 -0.14 -6.84
CA ASN A 384 2.17 1.02 -6.61
C ASN A 384 3.64 0.75 -7.00
N LEU A 385 4.17 -0.44 -6.73
CA LEU A 385 5.51 -0.81 -7.21
C LEU A 385 5.58 -0.80 -8.75
N GLN A 386 4.57 -1.32 -9.44
CA GLN A 386 4.50 -1.27 -10.90
C GLN A 386 4.51 0.17 -11.43
N SER A 387 3.75 1.08 -10.81
CA SER A 387 3.76 2.51 -11.17
C SER A 387 5.14 3.16 -10.96
N ALA A 388 5.84 2.83 -9.87
CA ALA A 388 7.20 3.32 -9.63
C ALA A 388 8.19 2.79 -10.68
N ILE A 389 8.12 1.50 -11.00
CA ILE A 389 8.98 0.86 -12.02
C ILE A 389 8.70 1.42 -13.42
N ALA A 390 7.45 1.73 -13.76
CA ALA A 390 7.11 2.29 -15.06
C ALA A 390 7.72 3.68 -15.28
N LEU A 391 7.88 4.47 -14.22
CA LEU A 391 8.47 5.80 -14.26
C LEU A 391 10.01 5.77 -14.22
N ASP A 392 10.60 4.93 -13.36
CA ASP A 392 12.06 4.75 -13.25
C ASP A 392 12.43 3.29 -12.95
N PRO A 393 12.55 2.45 -14.00
CA PRO A 393 12.85 1.03 -13.84
C PRO A 393 14.28 0.81 -13.34
N GLN A 394 15.21 1.70 -13.67
CA GLN A 394 16.61 1.56 -13.27
C GLN A 394 16.77 1.66 -11.77
N LYS A 395 15.96 2.48 -11.11
CA LYS A 395 15.98 2.66 -9.66
C LYS A 395 15.08 1.70 -8.90
N TYR A 396 13.86 1.44 -9.40
CA TYR A 396 12.83 0.75 -8.62
C TYR A 396 12.61 -0.72 -8.98
N ALA A 397 13.13 -1.22 -10.11
CA ALA A 397 13.13 -2.65 -10.37
C ALA A 397 14.09 -3.38 -9.42
N TRP A 398 13.68 -4.53 -8.87
CA TRP A 398 14.51 -5.31 -7.93
C TRP A 398 15.05 -6.61 -8.52
N HIS A 399 14.61 -6.95 -9.72
CA HIS A 399 15.09 -8.08 -10.50
C HIS A 399 15.00 -7.75 -11.98
N ASP A 400 15.46 -8.67 -12.82
CA ASP A 400 15.30 -8.54 -14.27
C ASP A 400 13.83 -8.73 -14.68
N ILE A 401 13.08 -7.62 -14.70
CA ILE A 401 11.65 -7.57 -15.03
C ILE A 401 11.36 -7.88 -16.50
N TYR A 402 12.37 -7.89 -17.38
CA TYR A 402 12.18 -8.27 -18.79
C TYR A 402 12.27 -9.78 -18.95
N LYS A 403 13.23 -10.40 -18.24
CA LYS A 403 13.40 -11.85 -18.19
C LYS A 403 12.33 -12.54 -17.34
N TYR A 404 11.90 -11.88 -16.26
CA TYR A 404 10.90 -12.39 -15.32
C TYR A 404 9.86 -11.31 -14.97
N PRO A 405 9.00 -10.89 -15.92
CA PRO A 405 7.96 -9.90 -15.64
C PRO A 405 7.08 -10.32 -14.45
N PRO A 406 6.93 -9.46 -13.42
CA PRO A 406 6.15 -9.80 -12.24
C PRO A 406 4.65 -9.67 -12.53
N GLU A 407 3.89 -10.61 -11.98
CA GLU A 407 2.45 -10.77 -12.19
C GLU A 407 1.69 -10.64 -10.87
N LYS A 408 2.30 -11.07 -9.76
CA LYS A 408 1.72 -10.91 -8.42
C LYS A 408 2.80 -10.83 -7.35
N LEU A 409 2.59 -9.99 -6.33
CA LEU A 409 3.33 -10.08 -5.07
C LEU A 409 2.74 -11.21 -4.22
N LEU A 410 3.50 -12.29 -4.01
CA LEU A 410 3.06 -13.46 -3.24
C LEU A 410 3.24 -13.23 -1.74
N GLY A 411 4.26 -12.48 -1.35
CA GLY A 411 4.49 -12.15 0.05
C GLY A 411 5.75 -11.32 0.24
N ALA A 412 5.92 -10.85 1.47
CA ALA A 412 7.12 -10.13 1.89
C ALA A 412 7.43 -10.43 3.36
N GLY A 413 8.71 -10.45 3.70
CA GLY A 413 9.18 -10.68 5.07
C GLY A 413 10.55 -10.07 5.30
N GLY A 414 11.22 -10.40 6.40
CA GLY A 414 12.49 -9.75 6.79
C GLY A 414 13.66 -9.89 5.81
N MET A 415 13.58 -10.81 4.84
CA MET A 415 14.67 -11.05 3.87
C MET A 415 14.41 -10.43 2.50
N GLY A 416 13.14 -10.24 2.14
CA GLY A 416 12.80 -9.77 0.81
C GLY A 416 11.31 -9.76 0.52
N CYS A 417 10.99 -9.55 -0.75
CA CYS A 417 9.68 -9.79 -1.33
C CYS A 417 9.76 -10.93 -2.34
N VAL A 418 8.63 -11.60 -2.55
CA VAL A 418 8.51 -12.77 -3.40
C VAL A 418 7.43 -12.50 -4.43
N PHE A 419 7.78 -12.61 -5.70
CA PHE A 419 6.87 -12.39 -6.82
C PHE A 419 6.59 -13.69 -7.56
N LEU A 420 5.34 -13.87 -7.98
CA LEU A 420 5.02 -14.74 -9.10
C LEU A 420 5.37 -13.98 -10.37
N CYS A 421 6.18 -14.59 -11.22
CA CYS A 421 6.60 -14.00 -12.48
C CYS A 421 6.29 -14.94 -13.63
N ARG A 422 5.92 -14.35 -14.77
CA ARG A 422 5.96 -15.07 -16.02
C ARG A 422 7.42 -15.22 -16.45
N ASN A 423 7.76 -16.38 -17.02
CA ASN A 423 9.12 -16.69 -17.41
C ASN A 423 9.36 -16.43 -18.90
N ASN A 424 10.15 -15.40 -19.22
CA ASN A 424 10.62 -15.12 -20.57
C ASN A 424 12.00 -15.75 -20.86
N ASN A 425 12.67 -16.33 -19.86
CA ASN A 425 13.92 -17.06 -20.05
C ASN A 425 13.68 -18.41 -20.73
N LYS A 426 14.02 -18.49 -22.02
CA LYS A 426 13.84 -19.71 -22.83
C LYS A 426 14.68 -20.91 -22.38
N LEU A 427 15.66 -20.71 -21.50
CA LEU A 427 16.44 -21.81 -20.91
C LEU A 427 15.68 -22.56 -19.81
N ILE A 428 14.67 -21.92 -19.21
CA ILE A 428 13.83 -22.53 -18.17
C ILE A 428 12.52 -22.97 -18.82
N ARG A 429 12.21 -24.27 -18.77
CA ARG A 429 11.01 -24.86 -19.39
C ARG A 429 9.77 -24.83 -18.47
N LYS A 430 9.61 -23.78 -17.66
CA LYS A 430 8.43 -23.53 -16.82
C LYS A 430 7.82 -22.19 -17.24
N GLU A 431 6.50 -22.12 -17.43
CA GLU A 431 5.82 -20.86 -17.79
C GLU A 431 5.85 -19.85 -16.64
N TRP A 432 5.69 -20.36 -15.42
CA TRP A 432 5.62 -19.59 -14.19
C TRP A 432 6.80 -19.90 -13.30
N VAL A 433 7.39 -18.87 -12.71
CA VAL A 433 8.50 -18.96 -11.76
C VAL A 433 8.25 -18.05 -10.57
N VAL A 434 8.92 -18.34 -9.47
CA VAL A 434 8.93 -17.47 -8.29
C VAL A 434 10.24 -16.72 -8.25
N VAL A 435 10.18 -15.39 -8.12
CA VAL A 435 11.36 -14.53 -8.00
C VAL A 435 11.38 -13.93 -6.60
N LYS A 436 12.39 -14.28 -5.81
CA LYS A 436 12.66 -13.68 -4.51
C LYS A 436 13.71 -12.58 -4.66
N CYS A 437 13.34 -11.36 -4.29
CA CYS A 437 14.20 -10.19 -4.31
C CYS A 437 14.55 -9.79 -2.89
N PHE A 438 15.81 -9.44 -2.63
CA PHE A 438 16.31 -9.23 -1.27
C PHE A 438 16.44 -7.73 -0.92
N TRP A 439 16.16 -7.38 0.35
CA TRP A 439 16.30 -5.99 0.83
C TRP A 439 17.74 -5.52 0.93
N GLU A 440 18.64 -6.44 1.25
CA GLU A 440 20.07 -6.18 1.43
C GLU A 440 20.86 -6.87 0.32
N ASN A 441 21.97 -6.28 -0.07
CA ASN A 441 22.85 -6.84 -1.10
C ASN A 441 23.53 -8.10 -0.55
N LEU A 442 23.01 -9.25 -0.95
CA LEU A 442 23.59 -10.55 -0.66
C LEU A 442 24.88 -10.76 -1.45
N LYS A 443 25.93 -11.26 -0.80
CA LYS A 443 27.17 -11.66 -1.48
C LYS A 443 27.24 -13.18 -1.56
N GLY A 444 27.16 -13.70 -2.79
CA GLY A 444 27.31 -15.12 -3.08
C GLY A 444 26.02 -15.92 -2.89
N PHE A 445 25.65 -16.65 -3.94
CA PHE A 445 24.55 -17.63 -3.94
C PHE A 445 25.07 -19.07 -4.01
N LYS A 446 26.33 -19.30 -3.62
CA LYS A 446 27.02 -20.57 -3.86
C LYS A 446 26.24 -21.75 -3.26
N GLU A 447 25.68 -21.55 -2.07
CA GLU A 447 24.89 -22.53 -1.34
C GLU A 447 23.54 -22.78 -2.02
N ALA A 448 22.84 -21.73 -2.47
CA ALA A 448 21.59 -21.86 -3.21
C ALA A 448 21.78 -22.55 -4.59
N ILE A 449 22.93 -22.38 -5.23
CA ILE A 449 23.27 -23.07 -6.50
C ILE A 449 23.68 -24.51 -6.24
N ALA A 450 24.49 -24.77 -5.21
CA ALA A 450 24.86 -26.13 -4.83
C ALA A 450 23.63 -26.97 -4.48
N MET A 451 22.55 -26.33 -4.01
CA MET A 451 21.25 -26.97 -3.84
C MET A 451 20.58 -27.41 -5.13
N ARG A 452 20.97 -26.91 -6.31
CA ARG A 452 20.43 -27.40 -7.59
C ARG A 452 20.75 -28.88 -7.80
N ASP A 453 21.99 -29.27 -7.50
CA ASP A 453 22.48 -30.64 -7.76
C ASP A 453 21.89 -31.66 -6.76
N ILE A 454 21.31 -31.17 -5.67
CA ILE A 454 20.74 -31.97 -4.57
C ILE A 454 19.27 -31.62 -4.37
N ALA A 455 18.67 -30.86 -5.30
CA ALA A 455 17.26 -30.50 -5.30
C ALA A 455 16.44 -31.78 -5.47
N ALA A 456 16.15 -32.41 -4.33
CA ALA A 456 15.35 -33.62 -4.24
C ALA A 456 13.86 -33.25 -4.35
N TYR A 457 13.00 -34.26 -4.28
CA TYR A 457 11.55 -34.08 -4.22
C TYR A 457 11.10 -33.09 -3.11
N TYR A 458 11.89 -32.98 -2.04
CA TYR A 458 11.56 -32.22 -0.82
C TYR A 458 12.14 -30.80 -0.76
N ILE A 459 12.99 -30.40 -1.71
CA ILE A 459 13.63 -29.07 -1.74
C ILE A 459 13.10 -28.31 -2.96
N LEU A 460 12.82 -27.02 -2.77
CA LEU A 460 12.39 -26.15 -3.86
C LEU A 460 13.53 -25.96 -4.88
N GLU A 461 13.26 -26.27 -6.15
CA GLU A 461 14.27 -26.22 -7.21
C GLU A 461 14.72 -24.77 -7.51
N PRO A 462 16.00 -24.43 -7.34
CA PRO A 462 16.54 -23.15 -7.80
C PRO A 462 16.83 -23.21 -9.31
N LEU A 463 16.30 -22.24 -10.06
CA LEU A 463 16.33 -22.22 -11.53
C LEU A 463 17.31 -21.21 -12.10
N ASP A 464 17.44 -20.04 -11.46
CA ASP A 464 18.35 -18.95 -11.86
C ASP A 464 18.66 -18.07 -10.65
N PHE A 465 19.77 -17.33 -10.70
CA PHE A 465 20.11 -16.33 -9.70
C PHE A 465 20.95 -15.25 -10.36
N SER A 466 20.77 -14.00 -9.94
CA SER A 466 21.60 -12.91 -10.45
C SER A 466 21.53 -11.66 -9.60
N TYR A 467 22.18 -10.62 -10.10
CA TYR A 467 22.11 -9.26 -9.62
C TYR A 467 21.59 -8.38 -10.75
N LEU A 468 20.76 -7.40 -10.43
CA LEU A 468 20.33 -6.44 -11.44
C LEU A 468 21.50 -5.53 -11.88
N ASP A 469 22.40 -5.20 -10.96
CA ASP A 469 23.73 -4.64 -11.28
C ASP A 469 24.81 -5.67 -10.93
N ILE A 470 25.23 -6.45 -11.92
CA ILE A 470 26.22 -7.54 -11.76
C ILE A 470 27.58 -7.00 -11.33
N PHE A 471 27.96 -5.81 -11.79
CA PHE A 471 29.28 -5.24 -11.48
C PHE A 471 29.36 -4.73 -10.05
N LYS A 472 28.27 -4.14 -9.54
CA LYS A 472 28.18 -3.69 -8.15
C LYS A 472 27.68 -4.76 -7.18
N GLN A 473 27.19 -5.89 -7.69
CA GLN A 473 26.50 -6.94 -6.93
C GLN A 473 25.32 -6.37 -6.12
N GLU A 474 24.53 -5.51 -6.75
CA GLU A 474 23.36 -4.88 -6.12
C GLU A 474 22.05 -5.51 -6.60
N ARG A 475 21.05 -5.51 -5.71
CA ARG A 475 19.71 -6.07 -5.98
C ARG A 475 19.78 -7.51 -6.45
N ALA A 476 20.26 -8.33 -5.53
CA ALA A 476 20.29 -9.77 -5.66
C ALA A 476 18.87 -10.33 -5.81
N PHE A 477 18.70 -11.35 -6.65
CA PHE A 477 17.45 -12.10 -6.75
C PHE A 477 17.70 -13.59 -7.03
N LEU A 478 16.80 -14.43 -6.54
CA LEU A 478 16.77 -15.87 -6.74
C LEU A 478 15.47 -16.26 -7.45
N VAL A 479 15.59 -17.07 -8.50
CA VAL A 479 14.46 -17.61 -9.25
C VAL A 479 14.34 -19.10 -8.94
N SER A 480 13.15 -19.53 -8.57
CA SER A 480 12.82 -20.92 -8.27
C SER A 480 11.56 -21.37 -8.98
N GLU A 481 11.30 -22.66 -8.94
CA GLU A 481 10.06 -23.21 -9.48
C GLU A 481 8.81 -22.66 -8.75
N TYR A 482 7.73 -22.46 -9.51
CA TYR A 482 6.43 -22.21 -8.93
C TYR A 482 5.70 -23.54 -8.69
N ILE A 483 5.26 -23.77 -7.45
CA ILE A 483 4.43 -24.93 -7.10
C ILE A 483 2.98 -24.48 -7.06
N GLU A 484 2.26 -24.71 -8.15
CA GLU A 484 0.85 -24.37 -8.25
C GLU A 484 0.03 -25.08 -7.17
N GLY A 485 -0.80 -24.31 -6.45
CA GLY A 485 -1.67 -24.79 -5.38
C GLY A 485 -0.98 -25.04 -4.03
N ALA A 486 0.33 -24.85 -3.91
CA ALA A 486 1.00 -24.94 -2.62
C ALA A 486 0.76 -23.68 -1.78
N ILE A 487 0.65 -23.86 -0.47
CA ILE A 487 0.59 -22.79 0.53
C ILE A 487 1.73 -22.97 1.54
N ASP A 488 2.20 -21.89 2.16
CA ASP A 488 3.19 -22.01 3.23
C ASP A 488 2.56 -22.56 4.52
N GLY A 489 3.42 -23.03 5.43
CA GLY A 489 3.00 -23.69 6.66
C GLY A 489 2.24 -22.81 7.64
N GLU A 490 2.47 -21.50 7.71
CA GLU A 490 1.66 -20.62 8.58
C GLU A 490 0.25 -20.49 8.00
N THR A 491 0.15 -20.22 6.69
CA THR A 491 -1.15 -20.20 5.98
C THR A 491 -1.91 -21.52 6.12
N TRP A 492 -1.21 -22.65 6.11
CA TRP A 492 -1.82 -23.96 6.35
C TRP A 492 -2.44 -24.06 7.75
N ILE A 493 -1.72 -23.66 8.80
CA ILE A 493 -2.21 -23.70 10.18
C ILE A 493 -3.41 -22.78 10.36
N GLU A 494 -3.38 -21.58 9.76
CA GLU A 494 -4.50 -20.64 9.81
C GLU A 494 -5.77 -21.22 9.17
N LYS A 495 -5.62 -21.94 8.05
CA LYS A 495 -6.75 -22.50 7.29
C LYS A 495 -7.29 -23.80 7.87
N ASN A 496 -6.39 -24.70 8.30
CA ASN A 496 -6.72 -26.09 8.63
C ASN A 496 -6.56 -26.42 10.12
N GLY A 497 -5.97 -25.52 10.91
CA GLY A 497 -5.59 -25.80 12.29
C GLY A 497 -4.34 -26.67 12.41
N PRO A 498 -4.04 -27.18 13.62
CA PRO A 498 -2.92 -28.09 13.85
C PRO A 498 -3.08 -29.41 13.09
N MET A 499 -1.96 -29.96 12.64
CA MET A 499 -1.92 -31.25 11.97
C MET A 499 -2.20 -32.39 12.95
N ASP A 500 -2.98 -33.38 12.50
CA ASP A 500 -3.09 -34.64 13.23
C ASP A 500 -1.76 -35.41 13.22
N LEU A 501 -1.67 -36.44 14.06
CA LEU A 501 -0.44 -37.23 14.20
C LEU A 501 0.02 -37.86 12.87
N LYS A 502 -0.91 -38.36 12.05
CA LYS A 502 -0.57 -39.04 10.80
C LYS A 502 0.02 -38.05 9.81
N MET A 503 -0.66 -36.93 9.61
CA MET A 503 -0.23 -35.86 8.71
C MET A 503 1.07 -35.23 9.20
N GLY A 504 1.20 -34.99 10.50
CA GLY A 504 2.40 -34.49 11.13
C GLY A 504 3.61 -35.40 10.91
N LEU A 505 3.47 -36.72 11.02
CA LEU A 505 4.53 -37.68 10.72
C LEU A 505 4.94 -37.66 9.24
N ILE A 506 3.97 -37.63 8.32
CA ILE A 506 4.23 -37.55 6.88
C ILE A 506 5.00 -36.27 6.52
N VAL A 507 4.63 -35.13 7.13
CA VAL A 507 5.31 -33.85 6.92
C VAL A 507 6.71 -33.88 7.56
N ALA A 508 6.81 -34.36 8.80
CA ALA A 508 8.07 -34.48 9.55
C ALA A 508 9.12 -35.28 8.78
N LEU A 509 8.74 -36.43 8.20
CA LEU A 509 9.64 -37.28 7.45
C LEU A 509 10.21 -36.60 6.21
N GLN A 510 9.37 -35.90 5.45
CA GLN A 510 9.81 -35.18 4.26
C GLN A 510 10.77 -34.04 4.63
N ILE A 511 10.49 -33.31 5.72
CA ILE A 511 11.37 -32.24 6.20
C ILE A 511 12.71 -32.82 6.70
N ALA A 512 12.66 -33.87 7.53
CA ALA A 512 13.86 -34.53 8.05
C ALA A 512 14.73 -35.10 6.93
N LYS A 513 14.12 -35.68 5.90
CA LYS A 513 14.83 -36.18 4.72
C LYS A 513 15.52 -35.06 3.95
N ALA A 514 14.86 -33.91 3.79
CA ALA A 514 15.46 -32.75 3.14
C ALA A 514 16.68 -32.23 3.91
N LEU A 515 16.59 -32.13 5.25
CA LEU A 515 17.71 -31.70 6.10
C LEU A 515 18.88 -32.70 6.03
N GLN A 516 18.59 -34.00 6.12
CA GLN A 516 19.61 -35.05 5.99
C GLN A 516 20.40 -34.90 4.68
N LEU A 517 19.71 -34.81 3.54
CA LEU A 517 20.34 -34.68 2.21
C LEU A 517 21.16 -33.39 2.08
N ALA A 518 20.67 -32.29 2.64
CA ALA A 518 21.40 -31.02 2.64
C ALA A 518 22.67 -31.10 3.49
N HIS A 519 22.59 -31.70 4.68
CA HIS A 519 23.71 -31.80 5.61
C HIS A 519 24.82 -32.73 5.10
N GLU A 520 24.47 -33.79 4.37
CA GLU A 520 25.42 -34.73 3.75
C GLU A 520 26.43 -34.05 2.80
N VAL A 521 26.06 -32.91 2.21
CA VAL A 521 26.93 -32.11 1.32
C VAL A 521 27.46 -30.84 1.97
N GLY A 522 27.22 -30.66 3.28
CA GLY A 522 27.65 -29.48 4.04
C GLY A 522 26.79 -28.22 3.84
N ILE A 523 25.56 -28.34 3.36
CA ILE A 523 24.61 -27.22 3.24
C ILE A 523 23.63 -27.25 4.40
N TYR A 524 23.42 -26.12 5.06
CA TYR A 524 22.52 -25.98 6.21
C TYR A 524 21.44 -24.94 5.93
N HIS A 525 20.23 -25.14 6.45
CA HIS A 525 19.11 -24.23 6.22
C HIS A 525 19.25 -22.95 7.06
N LEU A 526 19.50 -23.10 8.36
CA LEU A 526 19.68 -22.10 9.40
C LEU A 526 18.51 -21.11 9.60
N TYR A 527 17.38 -21.39 8.98
CA TYR A 527 16.19 -20.54 9.03
C TYR A 527 14.90 -21.33 8.77
N LEU A 528 14.86 -22.60 9.19
CA LEU A 528 13.67 -23.43 9.02
C LEU A 528 12.54 -22.95 9.95
N LYS A 529 11.34 -22.77 9.39
CA LYS A 529 10.10 -22.38 10.07
C LYS A 529 8.90 -22.73 9.18
N PRO A 530 7.66 -22.76 9.69
CA PRO A 530 6.49 -23.11 8.87
C PRO A 530 6.34 -22.25 7.61
N ALA A 531 6.62 -20.94 7.69
CA ALA A 531 6.59 -20.04 6.53
C ALA A 531 7.58 -20.39 5.40
N ASN A 532 8.57 -21.24 5.66
CA ASN A 532 9.56 -21.72 4.69
C ASN A 532 9.29 -23.17 4.25
N VAL A 533 8.14 -23.74 4.64
CA VAL A 533 7.68 -25.07 4.25
C VAL A 533 6.44 -24.91 3.38
N LEU A 534 6.57 -25.22 2.09
CA LEU A 534 5.45 -25.25 1.15
C LEU A 534 4.75 -26.62 1.24
N LEU A 535 3.44 -26.55 1.37
CA LEU A 535 2.54 -27.67 1.59
C LEU A 535 1.51 -27.72 0.47
N LYS A 536 1.38 -28.88 -0.16
CA LYS A 536 0.40 -29.13 -1.23
C LYS A 536 -0.34 -30.42 -1.00
N GLU A 537 -1.67 -30.35 -0.97
CA GLU A 537 -2.51 -31.56 -1.00
C GLU A 537 -2.35 -32.29 -2.33
N THR A 538 -2.29 -33.61 -2.23
CA THR A 538 -2.16 -34.55 -3.35
C THR A 538 -3.14 -35.70 -3.13
N GLU A 539 -3.43 -36.47 -4.18
CA GLU A 539 -4.31 -37.64 -4.08
C GLU A 539 -3.83 -38.66 -3.03
N THR A 540 -2.51 -38.73 -2.79
CA THR A 540 -1.87 -39.67 -1.86
C THR A 540 -1.59 -39.08 -0.48
N GLY A 541 -1.95 -37.82 -0.21
CA GLY A 541 -1.67 -37.13 1.06
C GLY A 541 -1.11 -35.73 0.85
N ILE A 542 0.02 -35.40 1.46
CA ILE A 542 0.62 -34.07 1.40
C ILE A 542 2.06 -34.12 0.87
N SER A 543 2.35 -33.26 -0.10
CA SER A 543 3.70 -33.01 -0.59
C SER A 543 4.31 -31.82 0.13
N VAL A 544 5.57 -31.97 0.55
CA VAL A 544 6.34 -30.94 1.23
C VAL A 544 7.50 -30.49 0.36
N LYS A 545 7.67 -29.17 0.24
CA LYS A 545 8.87 -28.55 -0.33
C LYS A 545 9.42 -27.46 0.58
N ILE A 546 10.68 -27.55 0.95
CA ILE A 546 11.35 -26.52 1.75
C ILE A 546 11.96 -25.46 0.84
N THR A 547 11.76 -24.19 1.18
CA THR A 547 12.35 -23.03 0.49
C THR A 547 13.46 -22.37 1.32
N ASP A 548 14.21 -21.46 0.70
CA ASP A 548 15.18 -20.57 1.37
C ASP A 548 16.44 -21.21 1.98
N PHE A 549 16.84 -22.39 1.48
CA PHE A 549 18.10 -23.01 1.87
C PHE A 549 19.32 -22.13 1.55
N GLY A 550 20.28 -22.08 2.48
CA GLY A 550 21.56 -21.41 2.27
C GLY A 550 21.51 -19.87 2.30
N LEU A 551 20.37 -19.25 2.61
CA LEU A 551 20.20 -17.79 2.60
C LEU A 551 20.46 -17.11 3.97
N SER A 552 21.13 -17.81 4.88
CA SER A 552 21.22 -17.50 6.31
C SER A 552 22.03 -16.23 6.67
N GLN A 553 22.84 -15.72 5.74
CA GLN A 553 23.62 -14.49 5.93
C GLN A 553 22.73 -13.26 6.15
N VAL A 554 21.51 -13.22 5.58
CA VAL A 554 20.56 -12.09 5.74
C VAL A 554 19.97 -12.02 7.15
N ALA A 555 19.87 -13.16 7.83
CA ALA A 555 19.21 -13.20 9.12
C ALA A 555 20.03 -12.49 10.21
N SER A 556 21.36 -12.34 10.09
CA SER A 556 22.19 -11.77 11.16
C SER A 556 21.98 -10.26 11.40
N SER A 557 21.83 -9.46 10.34
CA SER A 557 21.62 -8.00 10.43
C SER A 557 20.29 -7.67 11.09
N VAL A 558 19.20 -8.28 10.59
CA VAL A 558 17.85 -8.11 11.14
C VAL A 558 17.74 -8.69 12.56
N ARG A 559 18.37 -9.84 12.86
CA ARG A 559 18.42 -10.43 14.22
C ARG A 559 19.09 -9.50 15.22
N SER A 560 20.22 -8.88 14.86
CA SER A 560 20.97 -8.00 15.77
C SER A 560 20.21 -6.73 16.15
N GLN A 561 19.44 -6.17 15.22
CA GLN A 561 18.63 -4.96 15.44
C GLN A 561 17.31 -5.29 16.13
N ALA A 562 16.69 -6.42 15.78
CA ALA A 562 15.47 -6.91 16.42
C ALA A 562 15.69 -7.22 17.91
N ALA A 563 16.77 -7.93 18.25
CA ALA A 563 17.12 -8.28 19.63
C ALA A 563 17.37 -7.05 20.53
N ALA A 564 17.64 -5.87 19.95
CA ALA A 564 17.87 -4.63 20.67
C ALA A 564 16.58 -3.83 20.95
N SER A 565 15.41 -4.26 20.45
CA SER A 565 14.16 -3.48 20.55
C SER A 565 13.08 -4.16 21.40
N GLN A 566 12.52 -3.43 22.37
CA GLN A 566 11.47 -3.89 23.30
C GLN A 566 10.04 -3.44 22.91
N ALA A 567 9.78 -3.09 21.65
CA ALA A 567 8.55 -2.40 21.22
C ALA A 567 7.52 -3.34 20.55
N GLU A 568 6.22 -3.00 20.56
CA GLU A 568 5.17 -3.73 19.83
C GLU A 568 5.28 -3.54 18.31
N PHE A 569 5.62 -4.56 17.52
CA PHE A 569 5.84 -4.40 16.07
C PHE A 569 4.53 -4.37 15.24
N SER A 570 4.58 -3.85 14.00
CA SER A 570 3.47 -4.05 13.04
C SER A 570 3.31 -5.53 12.72
N LYS A 571 2.24 -5.94 12.02
CA LYS A 571 2.10 -7.34 11.58
C LYS A 571 3.34 -7.84 10.82
N PHE A 572 3.89 -7.02 9.93
CA PHE A 572 5.11 -7.35 9.20
C PHE A 572 6.31 -7.52 10.15
N GLY A 573 6.54 -6.56 11.06
CA GLY A 573 7.61 -6.68 12.05
C GLY A 573 7.43 -7.87 13.00
N GLN A 574 6.19 -8.20 13.41
CA GLN A 574 5.89 -9.40 14.20
C GLN A 574 6.27 -10.68 13.46
N THR A 575 6.01 -10.78 12.15
CA THR A 575 6.48 -11.91 11.32
C THR A 575 8.00 -12.04 11.32
N VAL A 576 8.72 -10.91 11.31
CA VAL A 576 10.18 -10.89 11.42
C VAL A 576 10.64 -11.38 12.80
N PHE A 577 10.00 -10.92 13.87
CA PHE A 577 10.31 -11.30 15.25
C PHE A 577 9.99 -12.76 15.59
N ALA A 578 8.84 -13.27 15.15
CA ALA A 578 8.42 -14.65 15.36
C ALA A 578 9.44 -15.67 14.81
N SER A 579 10.28 -15.25 13.87
CA SER A 579 11.36 -16.08 13.35
C SER A 579 12.45 -16.39 14.39
N LEU A 580 12.60 -15.58 15.45
CA LEU A 580 13.54 -15.81 16.55
C LEU A 580 13.16 -17.01 17.42
N ASP A 581 11.87 -17.37 17.46
CA ASP A 581 11.40 -18.51 18.27
C ASP A 581 11.90 -19.86 17.73
N TYR A 582 12.31 -19.88 16.47
CA TYR A 582 12.87 -21.04 15.76
C TYR A 582 14.40 -21.07 15.76
N VAL A 583 15.08 -20.12 16.43
CA VAL A 583 16.55 -20.02 16.47
C VAL A 583 17.08 -20.50 17.80
N LEU A 584 18.04 -21.43 17.82
CA LEU A 584 18.64 -21.95 19.05
C LEU A 584 19.19 -20.81 19.95
N PRO A 585 18.91 -20.80 21.28
CA PRO A 585 19.34 -19.70 22.16
C PRO A 585 20.85 -19.62 22.39
N GLU A 586 21.55 -20.77 22.36
CA GLU A 586 22.98 -20.85 22.65
C GLU A 586 23.82 -20.51 21.41
N LEU A 587 24.66 -19.47 21.52
CA LEU A 587 25.65 -19.14 20.50
C LEU A 587 26.77 -20.20 20.47
N GLY A 588 27.30 -20.50 19.28
CA GLY A 588 28.50 -21.35 19.11
C GLY A 588 28.24 -22.85 18.90
N LYS A 589 26.97 -23.28 18.82
CA LYS A 589 26.59 -24.64 18.39
C LYS A 589 26.77 -24.82 16.88
N SER A 590 26.89 -26.06 16.41
CA SER A 590 27.07 -26.37 14.99
C SER A 590 25.87 -25.91 14.16
N ASN A 591 26.08 -25.69 12.85
CA ASN A 591 24.99 -25.36 11.94
C ASN A 591 23.91 -26.46 11.88
N GLU A 592 24.32 -27.72 11.97
CA GLU A 592 23.42 -28.87 12.08
C GLU A 592 22.52 -28.75 13.33
N ALA A 593 23.09 -28.47 14.50
CA ALA A 593 22.34 -28.33 15.74
C ALA A 593 21.27 -27.21 15.64
N ASN A 594 21.55 -26.14 14.91
CA ASN A 594 20.58 -25.07 14.67
C ASN A 594 19.40 -25.53 13.81
N ASP A 595 19.65 -26.33 12.77
CA ASP A 595 18.59 -26.89 11.92
C ASP A 595 17.72 -27.91 12.67
N ILE A 596 18.33 -28.73 13.52
CA ILE A 596 17.62 -29.72 14.34
C ILE A 596 16.72 -29.05 15.38
N PHE A 597 17.20 -27.98 16.02
CA PHE A 597 16.36 -27.14 16.88
C PHE A 597 15.16 -26.57 16.11
N ALA A 598 15.44 -25.96 14.94
CA ALA A 598 14.43 -25.33 14.11
C ALA A 598 13.39 -26.34 13.59
N PHE A 599 13.81 -27.57 13.30
CA PHE A 599 12.92 -28.69 12.99
C PHE A 599 11.96 -28.98 14.15
N GLY A 600 12.48 -29.16 15.37
CA GLY A 600 11.67 -29.44 16.56
C GLY A 600 10.64 -28.34 16.82
N ALA A 601 11.06 -27.08 16.72
CA ALA A 601 10.20 -25.90 16.86
C ALA A 601 9.14 -25.83 15.76
N THR A 602 9.50 -26.11 14.51
CA THR A 602 8.58 -26.14 13.36
C THR A 602 7.53 -27.23 13.51
N MET A 603 7.93 -28.45 13.88
CA MET A 603 7.00 -29.54 14.09
C MET A 603 6.09 -29.32 15.30
N TYR A 604 6.59 -28.71 16.38
CA TYR A 604 5.75 -28.29 17.49
C TYR A 604 4.65 -27.33 17.05
N ARG A 605 5.00 -26.31 16.26
CA ARG A 605 4.04 -25.36 15.72
C ARG A 605 3.01 -26.05 14.82
N PHE A 606 3.42 -26.98 13.96
CA PHE A 606 2.49 -27.74 13.12
C PHE A 606 1.53 -28.63 13.93
N LEU A 607 2.02 -29.32 14.97
CA LEU A 607 1.22 -30.29 15.72
C LEU A 607 0.33 -29.66 16.79
N THR A 608 0.62 -28.43 17.22
CA THR A 608 -0.11 -27.76 18.31
C THR A 608 -0.83 -26.49 17.89
N GLY A 609 -0.39 -25.84 16.81
CA GLY A 609 -0.81 -24.49 16.44
C GLY A 609 -0.30 -23.42 17.40
N LEU A 610 0.56 -23.75 18.36
CA LEU A 610 1.09 -22.83 19.37
C LEU A 610 2.50 -22.35 19.00
N ASN A 611 2.90 -21.19 19.53
CA ASN A 611 4.28 -20.73 19.39
C ASN A 611 5.23 -21.72 20.10
N PRO A 612 6.36 -22.12 19.49
CA PRO A 612 7.30 -23.07 20.09
C PRO A 612 8.03 -22.56 21.34
N ARG A 613 7.87 -21.28 21.73
CA ARG A 613 8.41 -20.74 22.99
C ARG A 613 7.30 -20.16 23.89
N PRO A 614 7.13 -20.68 25.12
CA PRO A 614 7.83 -21.83 25.72
C PRO A 614 7.39 -23.18 25.12
N PHE A 615 8.34 -24.12 24.98
CA PHE A 615 8.05 -25.48 24.52
C PHE A 615 7.44 -26.33 25.64
N SER A 616 6.35 -27.05 25.35
CA SER A 616 5.66 -27.91 26.33
C SER A 616 5.32 -29.28 25.73
N GLN A 617 5.98 -30.33 26.22
CA GLN A 617 5.75 -31.70 25.74
C GLN A 617 4.29 -32.16 25.92
N ASP A 618 3.61 -31.68 26.96
CA ASP A 618 2.23 -32.06 27.28
C ASP A 618 1.20 -31.53 26.26
N LYS A 619 1.58 -30.53 25.46
CA LYS A 619 0.73 -29.98 24.39
C LYS A 619 0.80 -30.79 23.09
N LEU A 620 1.81 -31.64 22.93
CA LEU A 620 1.96 -32.49 21.75
C LEU A 620 0.96 -33.66 21.74
N PRO A 621 0.64 -34.25 20.58
CA PRO A 621 -0.19 -35.45 20.49
C PRO A 621 0.32 -36.59 21.38
N GLU A 622 -0.57 -37.49 21.82
CA GLU A 622 -0.23 -38.66 22.64
C GLU A 622 0.56 -39.72 21.85
N ALA A 623 1.84 -39.42 21.62
CA ALA A 623 2.79 -40.29 20.95
C ALA A 623 4.14 -40.19 21.68
N PRO A 624 4.39 -41.04 22.70
CA PRO A 624 5.56 -40.91 23.58
C PRO A 624 6.90 -40.84 22.84
N ALA A 625 7.09 -41.68 21.82
CA ALA A 625 8.31 -41.69 21.02
C ALA A 625 8.50 -40.39 20.23
N LEU A 626 7.43 -39.84 19.64
CA LEU A 626 7.49 -38.57 18.92
C LEU A 626 7.74 -37.40 19.89
N ARG A 627 7.10 -37.39 21.06
CA ARG A 627 7.33 -36.36 22.09
C ARG A 627 8.78 -36.32 22.53
N GLN A 628 9.36 -37.49 22.79
CA GLN A 628 10.77 -37.61 23.17
C GLN A 628 11.67 -37.12 22.04
N LEU A 629 11.45 -37.57 20.80
CA LEU A 629 12.26 -37.15 19.67
C LEU A 629 12.21 -35.64 19.43
N LEU A 630 11.03 -35.00 19.50
CA LEU A 630 10.90 -33.56 19.37
C LEU A 630 11.57 -32.82 20.54
N PHE A 631 11.55 -33.38 21.75
CA PHE A 631 12.29 -32.82 22.87
C PHE A 631 13.81 -32.90 22.68
N ASP A 632 14.32 -34.00 22.14
CA ASP A 632 15.74 -34.17 21.81
C ASP A 632 16.16 -33.21 20.68
N CYS A 633 15.26 -32.92 19.73
CA CYS A 633 15.47 -31.87 18.73
C CYS A 633 15.61 -30.48 19.37
N ILE A 634 14.76 -30.13 20.33
CA ILE A 634 14.81 -28.84 21.05
C ILE A 634 16.09 -28.69 21.89
N LYS A 635 16.68 -29.79 22.35
CA LYS A 635 18.03 -29.77 22.97
C LYS A 635 19.17 -29.75 21.94
N ALA A 636 18.86 -30.03 20.68
CA ALA A 636 19.81 -30.23 19.59
C ALA A 636 20.85 -31.31 19.91
N ASP A 637 20.40 -32.42 20.50
CA ASP A 637 21.25 -33.54 20.95
C ASP A 637 21.36 -34.68 19.91
N ILE A 638 20.79 -34.50 18.71
CA ILE A 638 20.78 -35.49 17.63
C ILE A 638 21.24 -34.89 16.30
N SER A 639 21.70 -35.73 15.37
CA SER A 639 22.03 -35.36 13.99
C SER A 639 20.82 -35.45 13.07
N ALA A 640 20.89 -34.83 11.88
CA ALA A 640 19.82 -34.95 10.87
C ALA A 640 19.62 -36.39 10.38
N GLN A 641 20.72 -37.14 10.30
CA GLN A 641 20.66 -38.56 9.97
C GLN A 641 19.89 -39.37 11.02
N GLN A 642 20.19 -39.12 12.30
CA GLN A 642 19.51 -39.80 13.42
C GLN A 642 18.04 -39.41 13.47
N LEU A 643 17.73 -38.12 13.31
CA LEU A 643 16.36 -37.60 13.24
C LEU A 643 15.52 -38.32 12.19
N PHE A 644 16.02 -38.47 10.96
CA PHE A 644 15.30 -39.15 9.89
C PHE A 644 15.04 -40.62 10.23
N ASN A 645 16.05 -41.33 10.73
CA ASN A 645 15.93 -42.76 11.08
C ASN A 645 14.92 -42.98 12.21
N ASP A 646 14.95 -42.16 13.26
CA ASP A 646 14.03 -42.29 14.40
C ASP A 646 12.59 -41.95 14.01
N LEU A 647 12.38 -40.90 13.21
CA LEU A 647 11.06 -40.59 12.64
C LEU A 647 10.52 -41.74 11.79
N LYS A 648 11.40 -42.37 10.99
CA LYS A 648 10.98 -43.48 10.12
C LYS A 648 10.54 -44.69 10.94
N ALA A 649 11.29 -45.04 11.98
CA ALA A 649 10.91 -46.10 12.90
C ALA A 649 9.58 -45.80 13.63
N ILE A 650 9.33 -44.54 14.01
CA ILE A 650 8.07 -44.12 14.62
C ILE A 650 6.91 -44.24 13.63
N GLU A 651 7.08 -43.78 12.39
CA GLU A 651 6.07 -43.91 11.34
C GLU A 651 5.75 -45.38 11.05
N ASP A 652 6.77 -46.22 10.87
CA ASP A 652 6.58 -47.65 10.57
C ASP A 652 5.81 -48.33 11.70
N SER A 653 6.18 -48.08 12.97
CA SER A 653 5.45 -48.59 14.13
C SER A 653 4.01 -48.08 14.20
N TYR A 654 3.77 -46.80 13.88
CA TYR A 654 2.43 -46.23 13.85
C TYR A 654 1.57 -46.86 12.74
N MET A 655 2.14 -47.08 11.57
CA MET A 655 1.46 -47.67 10.42
C MET A 655 1.17 -49.16 10.63
N ASP A 656 2.09 -49.89 11.27
CA ASP A 656 1.90 -51.31 11.60
C ASP A 656 0.80 -51.50 12.66
N LYS A 657 0.81 -50.72 13.76
CA LYS A 657 -0.29 -50.74 14.74
C LYS A 657 -1.65 -50.41 14.13
N LYS A 658 -1.68 -49.50 13.14
CA LYS A 658 -2.91 -49.16 12.44
C LYS A 658 -3.38 -50.29 11.50
N ARG A 659 -2.46 -50.99 10.83
CA ARG A 659 -2.76 -52.18 10.03
C ARG A 659 -3.31 -53.32 10.88
N GLU A 660 -2.76 -53.52 12.08
CA GLU A 660 -3.27 -54.50 13.05
C GLU A 660 -4.69 -54.18 13.56
N ALA A 661 -5.11 -52.91 13.52
CA ALA A 661 -6.45 -52.49 13.94
C ALA A 661 -7.56 -52.77 12.91
N PHE A 662 -7.23 -53.02 11.63
CA PHE A 662 -8.23 -53.38 10.61
C PHE A 662 -8.65 -54.84 10.76
N ARG A 663 -9.92 -55.16 10.42
CA ARG A 663 -10.38 -56.55 10.30
C ARG A 663 -9.81 -57.20 9.04
N TYR A 664 -9.78 -56.47 7.93
CA TYR A 664 -9.24 -56.92 6.64
C TYR A 664 -8.14 -55.97 6.17
N THR A 665 -6.95 -56.50 5.88
CA THR A 665 -5.80 -55.74 5.37
C THR A 665 -5.49 -56.18 3.95
N ASP A 666 -5.57 -55.27 2.99
CA ASP A 666 -5.10 -55.50 1.63
C ASP A 666 -3.57 -55.55 1.60
N ASN A 667 -3.01 -56.65 1.10
CA ASN A 667 -1.57 -56.85 1.01
C ASN A 667 -0.97 -56.23 -0.27
N GLY A 668 -1.79 -55.63 -1.14
CA GLY A 668 -1.34 -54.98 -2.38
C GLY A 668 -0.83 -55.95 -3.46
N ASN A 669 -0.99 -57.26 -3.25
CA ASN A 669 -0.50 -58.33 -4.12
C ASN A 669 -1.62 -59.26 -4.62
N GLY A 670 -2.86 -58.73 -4.65
CA GLY A 670 -4.06 -59.49 -5.00
C GLY A 670 -4.64 -60.34 -3.87
N THR A 671 -4.09 -60.23 -2.65
CA THR A 671 -4.59 -60.94 -1.46
C THR A 671 -5.02 -59.98 -0.35
N VAL A 672 -5.92 -60.46 0.50
CA VAL A 672 -6.43 -59.73 1.66
C VAL A 672 -6.23 -60.61 2.89
N ARG A 673 -5.48 -60.11 3.87
CA ARG A 673 -5.33 -60.76 5.17
C ARG A 673 -6.55 -60.43 6.02
N ASP A 674 -7.18 -61.46 6.56
CA ASP A 674 -8.12 -61.32 7.64
C ASP A 674 -7.36 -61.36 8.98
N ASN A 675 -7.23 -60.21 9.64
CA ASN A 675 -6.46 -60.06 10.88
C ASN A 675 -7.11 -60.74 12.10
N LYS A 676 -8.42 -61.04 12.06
CA LYS A 676 -9.09 -61.74 13.18
C LYS A 676 -9.01 -63.26 13.05
N THR A 677 -8.91 -63.83 11.84
CA THR A 677 -8.74 -65.29 11.66
C THR A 677 -7.32 -65.70 11.31
N GLY A 678 -6.48 -64.78 10.86
CA GLY A 678 -5.16 -65.06 10.31
C GLY A 678 -5.18 -65.59 8.88
N LEU A 679 -6.35 -65.76 8.26
CA LEU A 679 -6.48 -66.30 6.92
C LEU A 679 -6.13 -65.28 5.84
N ILE A 680 -5.71 -65.77 4.69
CA ILE A 680 -5.45 -64.97 3.48
C ILE A 680 -6.50 -65.34 2.43
N TRP A 681 -7.27 -64.34 2.02
CA TRP A 681 -8.34 -64.45 1.04
C TRP A 681 -7.89 -63.87 -0.31
N LEU A 682 -8.38 -64.45 -1.41
CA LEU A 682 -8.22 -63.85 -2.73
C LEU A 682 -9.01 -62.54 -2.78
N LYS A 683 -8.40 -61.44 -3.25
CA LYS A 683 -9.03 -60.12 -3.22
C LYS A 683 -10.28 -60.05 -4.11
N ASN A 684 -10.27 -60.70 -5.26
CA ASN A 684 -11.43 -60.79 -6.16
C ASN A 684 -12.29 -62.02 -5.81
N ALA A 685 -13.44 -61.77 -5.18
CA ALA A 685 -14.38 -62.78 -4.73
C ALA A 685 -15.09 -63.53 -5.88
N ASN A 686 -15.08 -63.00 -7.10
CA ASN A 686 -15.73 -63.62 -8.26
C ASN A 686 -14.72 -63.96 -9.36
N ALA A 687 -13.48 -64.27 -8.99
CA ALA A 687 -12.43 -64.64 -9.93
C ALA A 687 -12.81 -65.84 -10.82
N PHE A 688 -13.52 -66.82 -10.25
CA PHE A 688 -13.79 -68.11 -10.90
C PHE A 688 -15.22 -68.27 -11.44
N GLY A 689 -16.13 -67.33 -11.14
CA GLY A 689 -17.56 -67.48 -11.44
C GLY A 689 -18.24 -68.61 -10.66
N ARG A 690 -19.42 -69.03 -11.16
CA ARG A 690 -20.18 -70.15 -10.60
C ARG A 690 -19.71 -71.48 -11.19
N GLN A 691 -19.42 -72.44 -10.34
CA GLN A 691 -18.94 -73.77 -10.74
C GLN A 691 -19.64 -74.84 -9.91
N ASN A 692 -19.67 -76.08 -10.40
CA ASN A 692 -20.00 -77.22 -9.53
C ASN A 692 -18.86 -77.52 -8.56
N TRP A 693 -19.16 -78.22 -7.46
CA TRP A 693 -18.21 -78.37 -6.35
C TRP A 693 -16.89 -79.06 -6.76
N LYS A 694 -16.97 -80.09 -7.62
CA LYS A 694 -15.78 -80.81 -8.11
C LYS A 694 -14.87 -79.91 -8.95
N THR A 695 -15.47 -79.06 -9.79
CA THR A 695 -14.72 -78.10 -10.63
C THR A 695 -14.15 -76.97 -9.77
N ALA A 696 -14.93 -76.48 -8.81
CA ALA A 696 -14.50 -75.47 -7.84
C ALA A 696 -13.22 -75.91 -7.13
N MET A 697 -13.20 -77.12 -6.53
CA MET A 697 -12.00 -77.63 -5.85
C MET A 697 -10.76 -77.67 -6.74
N ARG A 698 -10.91 -78.09 -8.00
CA ARG A 698 -9.79 -78.13 -8.94
C ARG A 698 -9.30 -76.71 -9.25
N SER A 699 -10.22 -75.78 -9.53
CA SER A 699 -9.89 -74.40 -9.84
C SER A 699 -9.13 -73.70 -8.72
N VAL A 700 -9.53 -73.90 -7.45
CA VAL A 700 -8.75 -73.35 -6.31
C VAL A 700 -7.42 -74.06 -6.11
N ALA A 701 -7.35 -75.38 -6.29
CA ALA A 701 -6.09 -76.11 -6.16
C ALA A 701 -5.06 -75.72 -7.25
N GLU A 702 -5.51 -75.29 -8.43
CA GLU A 702 -4.65 -74.84 -9.53
C GLU A 702 -4.28 -73.34 -9.43
N LEU A 703 -4.88 -72.59 -8.51
CA LEU A 703 -4.64 -71.16 -8.32
C LEU A 703 -3.18 -70.90 -7.89
N ALA A 704 -2.52 -69.96 -8.58
CA ALA A 704 -1.14 -69.58 -8.31
C ALA A 704 -0.86 -68.12 -8.66
N HIS A 705 0.35 -67.66 -8.29
CA HIS A 705 0.92 -66.37 -8.70
C HIS A 705 0.74 -66.12 -10.20
N GLY A 706 0.42 -64.87 -10.57
CA GLY A 706 0.18 -64.44 -11.95
C GLY A 706 -1.27 -64.61 -12.44
N GLN A 707 -2.13 -65.26 -11.66
CA GLN A 707 -3.55 -65.44 -12.00
C GLN A 707 -4.44 -64.51 -11.18
N TYR A 708 -5.53 -64.02 -11.78
CA TYR A 708 -6.56 -63.21 -11.12
C TYR A 708 -6.03 -62.02 -10.27
N GLY A 709 -4.91 -61.43 -10.69
CA GLY A 709 -4.26 -60.29 -10.02
C GLY A 709 -3.31 -60.67 -8.88
N LEU A 710 -3.02 -61.96 -8.67
CA LEU A 710 -2.07 -62.42 -7.66
C LEU A 710 -0.62 -62.11 -8.05
N SER A 711 0.11 -61.49 -7.13
CA SER A 711 1.56 -61.31 -7.20
C SER A 711 2.23 -61.73 -5.88
N ASP A 712 1.63 -62.69 -5.17
CA ASP A 712 2.00 -63.09 -3.79
C ASP A 712 3.01 -64.24 -3.72
N GLY A 713 3.32 -64.87 -4.85
CA GLY A 713 4.28 -65.98 -4.94
C GLY A 713 3.66 -67.35 -4.61
N SER A 714 2.33 -67.43 -4.50
CA SER A 714 1.64 -68.69 -4.28
C SER A 714 1.83 -69.70 -5.43
N MET A 715 1.88 -70.98 -5.06
CA MET A 715 2.00 -72.13 -5.98
C MET A 715 0.70 -72.94 -5.99
N PRO A 716 0.43 -73.73 -7.05
CA PRO A 716 -0.68 -74.67 -7.06
C PRO A 716 -0.67 -75.58 -5.83
N GLY A 717 -1.84 -75.77 -5.22
CA GLY A 717 -2.05 -76.54 -3.98
C GLY A 717 -2.03 -75.70 -2.71
N MET A 718 -1.62 -74.43 -2.77
CA MET A 718 -1.62 -73.55 -1.59
C MET A 718 -2.99 -72.95 -1.26
N TRP A 719 -3.93 -72.97 -2.21
CA TRP A 719 -5.26 -72.39 -2.07
C TRP A 719 -6.33 -73.49 -1.97
N ARG A 720 -7.37 -73.23 -1.17
CA ARG A 720 -8.48 -74.17 -0.92
C ARG A 720 -9.82 -73.45 -0.84
N LEU A 721 -10.89 -74.25 -0.85
CA LEU A 721 -12.21 -73.75 -0.44
C LEU A 721 -12.20 -73.47 1.07
N PRO A 722 -12.92 -72.43 1.55
CA PRO A 722 -13.09 -72.19 2.97
C PRO A 722 -13.91 -73.29 3.62
N THR A 723 -13.68 -73.52 4.90
CA THR A 723 -14.49 -74.42 5.71
C THR A 723 -15.76 -73.73 6.22
N GLU A 724 -16.72 -74.52 6.70
CA GLU A 724 -17.94 -74.01 7.35
C GLU A 724 -17.61 -73.02 8.49
N LYS A 725 -16.60 -73.35 9.31
CA LYS A 725 -16.16 -72.50 10.44
C LYS A 725 -15.57 -71.18 9.98
N GLU A 726 -14.81 -71.19 8.89
CA GLU A 726 -14.17 -69.99 8.33
C GLU A 726 -15.21 -69.05 7.71
N TRP A 727 -16.22 -69.61 7.03
CA TRP A 727 -17.36 -68.83 6.57
C TRP A 727 -18.14 -68.20 7.71
N LYS A 728 -18.44 -68.98 8.76
CA LYS A 728 -19.09 -68.46 9.98
C LYS A 728 -18.27 -67.36 10.66
N ALA A 729 -16.94 -67.43 10.58
CA ALA A 729 -16.06 -66.41 11.14
C ALA A 729 -15.99 -65.13 10.28
N MET A 730 -16.15 -65.26 8.96
CA MET A 730 -16.14 -64.15 8.00
C MET A 730 -17.45 -63.37 7.96
N VAL A 731 -18.58 -64.07 8.01
CA VAL A 731 -19.90 -63.45 7.99
C VAL A 731 -20.12 -62.58 9.22
N ASN A 732 -20.81 -61.45 9.00
CA ASN A 732 -21.31 -60.60 10.07
C ASN A 732 -22.84 -60.46 9.99
N ASN A 733 -23.54 -61.12 10.92
CA ASN A 733 -25.01 -61.17 10.99
C ASN A 733 -25.67 -59.80 11.30
N LYS A 734 -24.89 -58.76 11.60
CA LYS A 734 -25.40 -57.38 11.69
C LYS A 734 -25.81 -56.82 10.32
N TYR A 735 -25.27 -57.40 9.25
CA TYR A 735 -25.41 -56.90 7.90
C TYR A 735 -26.09 -57.91 6.98
N GLU A 736 -26.76 -57.41 5.96
CA GLU A 736 -27.32 -58.19 4.85
C GLU A 736 -26.98 -57.47 3.54
N LYS A 737 -26.93 -58.20 2.42
CA LYS A 737 -26.66 -57.66 1.06
C LYS A 737 -25.35 -56.87 0.89
N PRO A 738 -24.16 -57.47 1.07
CA PRO A 738 -23.90 -58.80 1.63
C PRO A 738 -23.70 -58.75 3.16
N ALA A 739 -23.75 -59.90 3.82
CA ALA A 739 -23.50 -60.06 5.25
C ALA A 739 -22.00 -60.00 5.60
N LEU A 740 -21.33 -58.92 5.20
CA LEU A 740 -19.91 -58.66 5.42
C LEU A 740 -19.71 -57.25 6.01
N SER A 741 -18.66 -57.11 6.81
CA SER A 741 -18.19 -55.81 7.27
C SER A 741 -17.16 -55.21 6.31
N ASN A 742 -17.02 -53.88 6.34
CA ASN A 742 -15.94 -53.15 5.66
C ASN A 742 -14.53 -53.52 6.21
N ALA A 743 -13.48 -52.90 5.66
CA ALA A 743 -12.10 -53.21 6.02
C ALA A 743 -11.78 -53.02 7.52
N THR A 744 -12.39 -52.04 8.20
CA THR A 744 -12.21 -51.81 9.64
C THR A 744 -12.99 -52.78 10.50
N GLY A 745 -13.97 -53.50 9.93
CA GLY A 745 -14.85 -54.40 10.69
C GLY A 745 -16.01 -53.70 11.40
N THR A 746 -16.15 -52.38 11.26
CA THR A 746 -17.08 -51.55 12.05
C THR A 746 -18.36 -51.21 11.31
N GLU A 747 -18.33 -51.15 9.97
CA GLU A 747 -19.46 -50.75 9.12
C GLU A 747 -19.79 -51.83 8.09
N HIS A 748 -20.85 -51.60 7.30
CA HIS A 748 -21.27 -52.50 6.24
C HIS A 748 -20.31 -52.44 5.06
N TRP A 749 -20.00 -53.58 4.44
CA TRP A 749 -19.08 -53.65 3.30
C TRP A 749 -19.63 -52.95 2.06
N GLN A 750 -18.76 -52.26 1.31
CA GLN A 750 -19.01 -51.79 -0.05
C GLN A 750 -18.00 -52.36 -1.06
N ASP A 751 -18.40 -52.46 -2.32
CA ASP A 751 -17.53 -52.95 -3.39
C ASP A 751 -16.32 -52.03 -3.57
N GLY A 752 -15.12 -52.61 -3.53
CA GLY A 752 -13.88 -51.83 -3.53
C GLY A 752 -13.24 -51.63 -2.17
N ASP A 753 -13.91 -51.94 -1.04
CA ASP A 753 -13.36 -51.80 0.31
C ASP A 753 -12.17 -52.77 0.55
N ALA A 754 -12.45 -53.91 1.18
CA ALA A 754 -11.47 -54.96 1.43
C ALA A 754 -11.39 -55.93 0.25
N PHE A 755 -12.53 -56.18 -0.40
CA PHE A 755 -12.71 -57.21 -1.42
C PHE A 755 -13.37 -56.63 -2.67
N LEU A 756 -13.16 -57.28 -3.80
CA LEU A 756 -13.70 -56.89 -5.10
C LEU A 756 -14.72 -57.92 -5.62
N ASN A 757 -15.75 -57.45 -6.30
CA ASN A 757 -16.76 -58.25 -7.00
C ASN A 757 -17.48 -59.28 -6.12
N VAL A 758 -17.73 -58.96 -4.85
CA VAL A 758 -18.48 -59.85 -3.96
C VAL A 758 -19.90 -60.02 -4.48
N GLN A 759 -20.32 -61.26 -4.68
CA GLN A 759 -21.66 -61.59 -5.13
C GLN A 759 -22.58 -61.80 -3.92
N MET A 760 -23.80 -61.28 -3.96
CA MET A 760 -24.79 -61.49 -2.90
C MET A 760 -25.49 -62.85 -3.10
N SER A 761 -24.72 -63.92 -3.21
CA SER A 761 -25.17 -65.24 -3.65
C SER A 761 -24.48 -66.36 -2.85
N TYR A 762 -24.75 -67.60 -3.24
CA TYR A 762 -24.16 -68.80 -2.65
C TYR A 762 -22.68 -68.96 -3.04
N TYR A 763 -21.83 -69.24 -2.05
CA TYR A 763 -20.41 -69.55 -2.22
C TYR A 763 -20.07 -70.92 -1.65
N TRP A 764 -19.23 -71.68 -2.35
CA TRP A 764 -18.83 -73.01 -1.92
C TRP A 764 -17.97 -73.00 -0.65
N SER A 765 -18.12 -74.09 0.10
CA SER A 765 -17.30 -74.48 1.24
C SER A 765 -16.83 -75.94 1.06
N THR A 766 -16.11 -76.47 2.04
CA THR A 766 -15.64 -77.86 2.06
C THR A 766 -16.79 -78.88 2.00
N ALA A 767 -16.46 -80.14 1.67
CA ALA A 767 -17.43 -81.23 1.67
C ALA A 767 -18.06 -81.41 3.06
N ASP A 768 -19.30 -81.91 3.08
CA ASP A 768 -19.89 -82.39 4.31
C ASP A 768 -19.28 -83.76 4.70
N GLU A 769 -19.05 -83.98 5.99
CA GLU A 769 -18.39 -85.19 6.50
C GLU A 769 -19.35 -86.39 6.57
N GLU A 770 -20.65 -86.16 6.72
CA GLU A 770 -21.67 -87.21 6.90
C GLU A 770 -22.38 -87.55 5.58
N LEU A 771 -22.60 -86.54 4.72
CA LEU A 771 -23.35 -86.63 3.49
C LEU A 771 -22.43 -86.48 2.27
N THR A 772 -21.94 -87.62 1.78
CA THR A 772 -20.93 -87.67 0.68
C THR A 772 -21.33 -86.96 -0.62
N SER A 773 -22.63 -86.81 -0.90
CA SER A 773 -23.15 -86.10 -2.09
C SER A 773 -23.33 -84.59 -1.89
N PHE A 774 -23.16 -84.09 -0.66
CA PHE A 774 -23.39 -82.70 -0.28
C PHE A 774 -22.09 -81.98 0.08
N ALA A 775 -22.10 -80.67 -0.07
CA ALA A 775 -21.06 -79.77 0.40
C ALA A 775 -21.67 -78.54 1.04
N TRP A 776 -20.93 -77.95 1.98
CA TRP A 776 -21.31 -76.71 2.62
C TRP A 776 -21.28 -75.55 1.63
N TYR A 777 -22.08 -74.52 1.88
CA TYR A 777 -22.05 -73.23 1.21
C TYR A 777 -22.43 -72.12 2.19
N VAL A 778 -22.04 -70.88 1.89
CA VAL A 778 -22.56 -69.68 2.57
C VAL A 778 -23.48 -68.91 1.61
N TYR A 779 -24.60 -68.39 2.10
CA TYR A 779 -25.42 -67.44 1.34
C TYR A 779 -25.11 -66.02 1.79
N LEU A 780 -24.25 -65.30 1.06
CA LEU A 780 -23.79 -63.97 1.48
C LEU A 780 -24.88 -62.90 1.51
N TYR A 781 -26.07 -63.15 0.96
CA TYR A 781 -27.17 -62.19 1.11
C TYR A 781 -27.60 -62.06 2.58
N TYR A 782 -27.75 -63.20 3.29
CA TYR A 782 -28.22 -63.25 4.69
C TYR A 782 -27.15 -63.74 5.69
N GLY A 783 -26.03 -64.29 5.21
CA GLY A 783 -24.92 -64.74 6.04
C GLY A 783 -25.05 -66.15 6.64
N TYR A 784 -26.11 -66.89 6.38
CA TYR A 784 -26.19 -68.26 6.90
C TYR A 784 -25.35 -69.25 6.07
N VAL A 785 -24.91 -70.32 6.74
CA VAL A 785 -24.12 -71.41 6.17
C VAL A 785 -24.96 -72.68 6.25
N ASP A 786 -25.07 -73.42 5.14
CA ASP A 786 -25.92 -74.61 5.00
C ASP A 786 -25.29 -75.59 3.98
N ILE A 787 -25.93 -76.73 3.74
CA ILE A 787 -25.46 -77.76 2.79
C ILE A 787 -26.31 -77.82 1.53
N THR A 788 -25.69 -78.17 0.41
CA THR A 788 -26.39 -78.39 -0.86
C THR A 788 -25.70 -79.47 -1.70
N GLU A 789 -26.39 -80.00 -2.71
CA GLU A 789 -25.86 -81.04 -3.58
C GLU A 789 -24.63 -80.54 -4.37
N LYS A 790 -23.59 -81.37 -4.45
CA LYS A 790 -22.34 -81.06 -5.19
C LYS A 790 -22.54 -80.81 -6.70
N SER A 791 -23.71 -81.19 -7.23
CA SER A 791 -24.16 -80.98 -8.61
C SER A 791 -24.57 -79.53 -8.91
N ASN A 792 -24.94 -78.75 -7.88
CA ASN A 792 -25.34 -77.35 -8.01
C ASN A 792 -24.18 -76.45 -8.44
N TYR A 793 -24.48 -75.19 -8.78
CA TYR A 793 -23.50 -74.21 -9.21
C TYR A 793 -23.48 -72.99 -8.28
N ASN A 794 -22.43 -72.88 -7.46
CA ASN A 794 -22.21 -71.77 -6.54
C ASN A 794 -20.90 -71.05 -6.88
N TYR A 795 -20.74 -69.82 -6.40
CA TYR A 795 -19.52 -69.04 -6.59
C TYR A 795 -18.34 -69.65 -5.80
N VAL A 796 -17.12 -69.37 -6.26
CA VAL A 796 -15.89 -69.92 -5.68
C VAL A 796 -15.03 -68.77 -5.17
N TRP A 797 -14.68 -68.80 -3.88
CA TRP A 797 -13.79 -67.85 -3.26
C TRP A 797 -12.66 -68.58 -2.55
N ALA A 798 -11.44 -68.35 -3.00
CA ALA A 798 -10.25 -69.02 -2.50
C ALA A 798 -9.77 -68.43 -1.16
N VAL A 799 -9.36 -69.33 -0.26
CA VAL A 799 -8.69 -68.98 1.01
C VAL A 799 -7.46 -69.86 1.20
N ARG A 800 -6.49 -69.37 1.98
CA ARG A 800 -5.35 -70.13 2.48
C ARG A 800 -4.95 -69.68 3.88
N ASP A 801 -4.16 -70.49 4.55
CA ASP A 801 -3.63 -70.15 5.86
C ASP A 801 -2.62 -68.99 5.74
N GLY A 802 -2.60 -68.12 6.75
CA GLY A 802 -1.57 -67.09 6.88
C GLY A 802 -0.20 -67.72 7.15
N GLN A 803 0.86 -67.05 6.69
CA GLN A 803 2.21 -67.30 7.19
C GLN A 803 2.38 -66.67 8.56
#